data_AF-U5W3C3-F1
#
_entry.id   AF-U5W3C3-F1
#
_cell.length_a   1.000
_cell.length_b   1.000
_cell.length_c   1.000
_cell.angle_alpha   90.00
_cell.angle_beta   90.00
_cell.angle_gamma   90.00
#
_symmetry.space_group_name_H-M   'P 1'
#
loop_
_entity.id
_entity.type
_entity.pdbx_description
1 polymer ?
#
loop_
_entity_poly.entity_id
_entity_poly.type
_entity_poly.pdbx_seq_one_letter_code
_entity_poly.pdbx_strand_id
1 'polypeptide(L)'
;MSLLQEVGAQLRATSDELPTGLVSVAMERLRSATELLNWVRQTSVDPIGVPQLGNATEHAEHAAAALRLAQDAIAAYLAQLGLAADASAPPDRDWKAGLKEDKDQPAGGEQQEQAPPPEQLQPWWRERVEKLTGEAPPPPKADGSTPERPANTAELLRRVAAGVRSGDRARLGRDLHGVNAATGLGLSAVTPPVLRRLAGDLLGHEPGPDDLPRLRSAAGGRVKSLLPGTPPDVLDTLLAGSAARRRVPSSRGTRPTPRSPPACSPGCCWPASAATRPHSTPRPPNRSHPVVSMPDTRAQQVVEVRAALSHALGAAEEQFEAAQEEYEAAVTRRARVASAARERRIRLADQRDKRLREIDEQHERDLAALAGAAAETALAAAPGAAGMPWVVWRPTPGGTQVPAPELRVGRLLLPYDEEVPALVPLLDHGHVVIRGDESLGDDVVASLLLRALGSVEAGRIRLTGYDPEQLGGGLAGFAPLAPAGVLTFVGPGGLAALLDDLVDHVRRINETVLAGEHSSLRELAAATGRRPEPWRVAILLGGDELSRHERGQLDRLLRTGAACGVHLIMRGFPVGAGTGIEVVDVAPGDDARLSGCGDLPVRLDPGPPAAVITRTCREIADQVAAGPAPVALDSLLPEDAWQQSSARALTAPLGDSPQGSPVHVTLSDYPPHALIAGPSGTGKTNLIYAWMGALAARYSPAELAFYLLDFKEGVSFARFAPGRRDPSWLPHVRLVGVNVNTDREFGLALLRFLGAELRSRADAAKRHEVTNLAELRAEDPTGSWPRIVAVVDEFQVLLSGRDAVAAEAVDLLEDLARRGRSQGIHLVLASQDVSGIEALWGRPALVAQFSLRIALPRARRVLAETNHAADSLPRYHAVVNADSGALEANRIVRVPDAGNRERWSELQHQLWRHRPPELVAPRLFDGDAIPRLEDSPEYRRFVPAEAVAAPVVLLGETIDVESRSAKTPLRRAPGRNIAVLGTRVDDACAVLGTAARSLAAQFGPGAARFSVACLDTDASTAVAALHTRLPADTGKFDNDNVEFLLEDTATDAESSTTSDRPHFLFLYAADALPSASNVLLRKILRQGPERRIHVIGWWRGASLLRDTLGGPGSRTDTIGAWVALDSHGSELSPYFPGNTPPNWYPRPWRALHFDRSVHRGAETIIPYGPS
;
A
#
# COMPACT_ATOMS: atom_id res chain seq x y z
N MET A 1 83.59 -44.49 -22.19
CA MET A 1 83.94 -45.21 -20.94
C MET A 1 84.72 -46.49 -21.21
N SER A 2 84.25 -47.41 -22.07
CA SER A 2 85.02 -48.63 -22.41
C SER A 2 86.43 -48.29 -22.92
N LEU A 3 86.53 -47.39 -23.91
CA LEU A 3 87.81 -46.85 -24.42
C LEU A 3 88.67 -46.14 -23.36
N LEU A 4 88.06 -45.40 -22.42
CA LEU A 4 88.79 -44.74 -21.32
C LEU A 4 89.31 -45.74 -20.27
N GLN A 5 88.55 -46.81 -20.05
CA GLN A 5 88.93 -47.91 -19.16
C GLN A 5 89.99 -48.81 -19.81
N GLU A 6 89.94 -49.02 -21.12
CA GLU A 6 90.97 -49.69 -21.92
C GLU A 6 92.25 -48.88 -21.99
N VAL A 7 92.19 -47.58 -22.31
CA VAL A 7 93.36 -46.68 -22.30
C VAL A 7 93.95 -46.58 -20.89
N GLY A 8 93.13 -46.50 -19.86
CA GLY A 8 93.58 -46.54 -18.46
C GLY A 8 94.08 -47.91 -17.98
N ALA A 9 93.75 -49.02 -18.68
CA ALA A 9 94.30 -50.35 -18.43
C ALA A 9 95.61 -50.56 -19.19
N GLN A 10 95.70 -50.08 -20.43
CA GLN A 10 96.91 -50.09 -21.26
C GLN A 10 98.00 -49.17 -20.69
N LEU A 11 97.65 -47.98 -20.18
CA LEU A 11 98.58 -47.09 -19.45
C LEU A 11 99.07 -47.71 -18.13
N ARG A 12 98.23 -48.54 -17.47
CA ARG A 12 98.64 -49.29 -16.27
C ARG A 12 99.64 -50.40 -16.58
N ALA A 13 99.55 -51.01 -17.75
CA ALA A 13 100.46 -52.07 -18.18
C ALA A 13 101.83 -51.53 -18.63
N THR A 14 101.95 -50.25 -19.00
CA THR A 14 103.19 -49.59 -19.45
C THR A 14 103.86 -48.71 -18.39
N SER A 15 103.27 -48.56 -17.18
CA SER A 15 103.74 -47.64 -16.14
C SER A 15 105.02 -48.08 -15.41
N ASP A 16 105.50 -49.32 -15.59
CA ASP A 16 106.60 -49.85 -14.78
C ASP A 16 108.01 -49.48 -15.29
N GLU A 17 108.16 -48.84 -16.46
CA GLU A 17 109.49 -48.59 -17.06
C GLU A 17 109.89 -47.11 -17.31
N LEU A 18 109.08 -46.07 -17.04
CA LEU A 18 109.42 -44.66 -17.36
C LEU A 18 108.83 -43.59 -16.38
N PRO A 19 109.31 -42.32 -16.35
CA PRO A 19 109.18 -41.38 -15.21
C PRO A 19 107.74 -40.99 -14.83
N THR A 20 107.45 -41.00 -13.53
CA THR A 20 106.12 -41.26 -12.95
C THR A 20 105.25 -40.04 -12.56
N GLY A 21 105.72 -38.81 -12.75
CA GLY A 21 105.00 -37.61 -12.26
C GLY A 21 103.74 -37.24 -13.06
N LEU A 22 103.87 -37.10 -14.39
CA LEU A 22 102.80 -36.58 -15.26
C LEU A 22 101.75 -37.65 -15.62
N VAL A 23 102.17 -38.91 -15.73
CA VAL A 23 101.27 -40.05 -15.99
C VAL A 23 100.31 -40.28 -14.81
N SER A 24 100.79 -40.12 -13.58
CA SER A 24 99.96 -40.21 -12.37
C SER A 24 98.87 -39.13 -12.32
N VAL A 25 99.21 -37.89 -12.72
CA VAL A 25 98.24 -36.79 -12.82
C VAL A 25 97.20 -37.06 -13.90
N ALA A 26 97.62 -37.53 -15.09
CA ALA A 26 96.70 -37.91 -16.16
C ALA A 26 95.74 -39.04 -15.72
N MET A 27 96.26 -40.07 -15.05
CA MET A 27 95.48 -41.20 -14.52
C MET A 27 94.44 -40.76 -13.49
N GLU A 28 94.81 -39.87 -12.56
CA GLU A 28 93.88 -39.37 -11.52
C GLU A 28 92.77 -38.48 -12.11
N ARG A 29 93.09 -37.71 -13.16
CA ARG A 29 92.12 -36.89 -13.89
C ARG A 29 91.17 -37.73 -14.75
N LEU A 30 91.67 -38.79 -15.40
CA LEU A 30 90.84 -39.76 -16.13
C LEU A 30 89.89 -40.51 -15.18
N ARG A 31 90.37 -40.88 -13.98
CA ARG A 31 89.53 -41.49 -12.94
C ARG A 31 88.41 -40.57 -12.49
N SER A 32 88.74 -39.31 -12.18
CA SER A 32 87.76 -38.29 -11.80
C SER A 32 86.72 -38.03 -12.89
N ALA A 33 87.13 -37.91 -14.16
CA ALA A 33 86.21 -37.75 -15.28
C ALA A 33 85.29 -38.97 -15.46
N THR A 34 85.80 -40.18 -15.25
CA THR A 34 85.02 -41.43 -15.36
C THR A 34 83.99 -41.54 -14.24
N GLU A 35 84.33 -41.14 -13.02
CA GLU A 35 83.39 -41.09 -11.88
C GLU A 35 82.27 -40.07 -12.12
N LEU A 36 82.60 -38.88 -12.61
CA LEU A 36 81.63 -37.84 -12.97
C LEU A 36 80.70 -38.27 -14.10
N LEU A 37 81.22 -38.88 -15.16
CA LEU A 37 80.41 -39.36 -16.29
C LEU A 37 79.52 -40.55 -15.91
N ASN A 38 79.97 -41.41 -14.99
CA ASN A 38 79.12 -42.47 -14.42
C ASN A 38 77.98 -41.90 -13.58
N TRP A 39 78.25 -40.86 -12.78
CA TRP A 39 77.22 -40.17 -12.01
C TRP A 39 76.19 -39.51 -12.94
N VAL A 40 76.63 -38.81 -13.99
CA VAL A 40 75.75 -38.25 -15.03
C VAL A 40 74.90 -39.35 -15.65
N ARG A 41 75.49 -40.50 -16.03
CA ARG A 41 74.77 -41.63 -16.64
C ARG A 41 73.70 -42.21 -15.71
N GLN A 42 74.00 -42.42 -14.43
CA GLN A 42 73.04 -42.96 -13.47
C GLN A 42 71.90 -41.98 -13.19
N THR A 43 72.21 -40.69 -13.09
CA THR A 43 71.22 -39.64 -12.77
C THR A 43 70.32 -39.31 -13.96
N SER A 44 70.78 -39.55 -15.20
CA SER A 44 70.01 -39.33 -16.44
C SER A 44 68.91 -40.37 -16.71
N VAL A 45 68.86 -41.46 -15.94
CA VAL A 45 67.92 -42.58 -16.14
C VAL A 45 66.67 -42.44 -15.27
N ASP A 46 66.66 -41.54 -14.28
CA ASP A 46 65.53 -41.34 -13.36
C ASP A 46 64.56 -40.24 -13.88
N PRO A 47 63.24 -40.49 -14.08
CA PRO A 47 62.37 -39.59 -14.84
C PRO A 47 61.90 -38.31 -14.12
N ILE A 48 62.33 -38.03 -12.88
CA ILE A 48 61.74 -36.97 -12.05
C ILE A 48 62.79 -35.97 -11.53
N GLY A 49 62.94 -34.86 -12.27
CA GLY A 49 63.29 -33.55 -11.70
C GLY A 49 64.26 -32.68 -12.53
N VAL A 50 63.80 -31.47 -12.84
CA VAL A 50 64.57 -30.38 -13.48
C VAL A 50 65.85 -29.97 -12.70
N PRO A 51 65.92 -30.04 -11.35
CA PRO A 51 67.15 -29.75 -10.60
C PRO A 51 68.29 -30.75 -10.84
N GLN A 52 67.99 -32.02 -11.13
CA GLN A 52 69.03 -33.02 -11.40
C GLN A 52 69.70 -32.83 -12.78
N LEU A 53 68.99 -32.25 -13.75
CA LEU A 53 69.54 -31.94 -15.08
C LEU A 53 70.60 -30.83 -15.02
N GLY A 54 70.38 -29.78 -14.21
CA GLY A 54 71.35 -28.69 -14.03
C GLY A 54 72.68 -29.19 -13.45
N ASN A 55 72.62 -30.05 -12.43
CA ASN A 55 73.79 -30.69 -11.86
C ASN A 55 74.44 -31.69 -12.83
N ALA A 56 73.68 -32.36 -13.70
CA ALA A 56 74.23 -33.27 -14.70
C ALA A 56 75.03 -32.52 -15.79
N THR A 57 74.55 -31.35 -16.23
CA THR A 57 75.31 -30.48 -17.13
C THR A 57 76.61 -29.98 -16.50
N GLU A 58 76.59 -29.54 -15.24
CA GLU A 58 77.79 -29.05 -14.53
C GLU A 58 78.84 -30.16 -14.32
N HIS A 59 78.41 -31.39 -14.00
CA HIS A 59 79.33 -32.54 -13.88
C HIS A 59 79.86 -33.02 -15.24
N ALA A 60 79.10 -32.87 -16.33
CA ALA A 60 79.58 -33.14 -17.68
C ALA A 60 80.64 -32.11 -18.13
N GLU A 61 80.44 -30.82 -17.82
CA GLU A 61 81.43 -29.77 -18.07
C GLU A 61 82.71 -29.99 -17.25
N HIS A 62 82.60 -30.35 -15.96
CA HIS A 62 83.77 -30.70 -15.16
C HIS A 62 84.50 -31.95 -15.64
N ALA A 63 83.78 -32.97 -16.16
CA ALA A 63 84.40 -34.14 -16.78
C ALA A 63 85.14 -33.79 -18.08
N ALA A 64 84.57 -32.91 -18.91
CA ALA A 64 85.22 -32.41 -20.12
C ALA A 64 86.50 -31.61 -19.80
N ALA A 65 86.47 -30.77 -18.76
CA ALA A 65 87.65 -30.04 -18.29
C ALA A 65 88.75 -30.99 -17.75
N ALA A 66 88.36 -32.02 -16.97
CA ALA A 66 89.31 -33.02 -16.46
C ALA A 66 89.92 -33.88 -17.59
N LEU A 67 89.14 -34.20 -18.63
CA LEU A 67 89.63 -34.90 -19.83
C LEU A 67 90.61 -34.06 -20.63
N ARG A 68 90.36 -32.76 -20.83
CA ARG A 68 91.31 -31.85 -21.48
C ARG A 68 92.62 -31.73 -20.71
N LEU A 69 92.57 -31.61 -19.38
CA LEU A 69 93.78 -31.57 -18.55
C LEU A 69 94.57 -32.91 -18.60
N ALA A 70 93.88 -34.04 -18.71
CA ALA A 70 94.54 -35.33 -18.94
C ALA A 70 95.17 -35.39 -20.34
N GLN A 71 94.50 -34.86 -21.36
CA GLN A 71 95.00 -34.78 -22.73
C GLN A 71 96.22 -33.86 -22.83
N ASP A 72 96.23 -32.71 -22.16
CA ASP A 72 97.37 -31.79 -22.06
C ASP A 72 98.55 -32.44 -21.32
N ALA A 73 98.29 -33.19 -20.24
CA ALA A 73 99.33 -33.92 -19.50
C ALA A 73 99.93 -35.07 -20.35
N ILE A 74 99.11 -35.76 -21.14
CA ILE A 74 99.55 -36.80 -22.09
C ILE A 74 100.32 -36.17 -23.25
N ALA A 75 99.87 -35.05 -23.80
CA ALA A 75 100.57 -34.33 -24.86
C ALA A 75 101.93 -33.79 -24.37
N ALA A 76 102.00 -33.25 -23.15
CA ALA A 76 103.26 -32.83 -22.51
C ALA A 76 104.21 -34.01 -22.25
N TYR A 77 103.68 -35.18 -21.89
CA TYR A 77 104.46 -36.41 -21.73
C TYR A 77 105.00 -36.94 -23.07
N LEU A 78 104.19 -36.93 -24.12
CA LEU A 78 104.61 -37.30 -25.48
C LEU A 78 105.65 -36.32 -26.05
N ALA A 79 105.56 -35.03 -25.72
CA ALA A 79 106.58 -34.04 -26.05
C ALA A 79 107.91 -34.29 -25.31
N GLN A 80 107.89 -34.72 -24.04
CA GLN A 80 109.08 -35.10 -23.29
C GLN A 80 109.78 -36.35 -23.85
N LEU A 81 109.04 -37.25 -24.50
CA LEU A 81 109.57 -38.44 -25.16
C LEU A 81 110.08 -38.17 -26.59
N GLY A 82 110.06 -36.92 -27.06
CA GLY A 82 110.52 -36.54 -28.39
C GLY A 82 109.59 -36.97 -29.53
N LEU A 83 108.34 -37.33 -29.22
CA LEU A 83 107.34 -37.88 -30.15
C LEU A 83 106.22 -36.87 -30.50
N ALA A 84 106.47 -35.57 -30.33
CA ALA A 84 105.49 -34.53 -30.66
C ALA A 84 105.30 -34.38 -32.17
N ALA A 85 104.06 -34.54 -32.65
CA ALA A 85 103.65 -34.12 -33.98
C ALA A 85 103.49 -32.59 -34.01
N ASP A 86 103.91 -31.95 -35.12
CA ASP A 86 103.87 -30.51 -35.35
C ASP A 86 102.52 -29.88 -34.96
N ALA A 87 102.57 -29.00 -33.96
CA ALA A 87 101.47 -28.16 -33.51
C ALA A 87 101.48 -26.84 -34.30
N SER A 88 100.71 -26.76 -35.38
CA SER A 88 100.41 -25.50 -36.07
C SER A 88 98.90 -25.23 -36.15
N ALA A 89 98.27 -25.04 -34.98
CA ALA A 89 97.05 -24.25 -34.82
C ALA A 89 96.94 -23.86 -33.33
N PRO A 90 96.78 -22.58 -32.97
CA PRO A 90 96.51 -22.20 -31.59
C PRO A 90 95.13 -22.76 -31.18
N PRO A 91 94.94 -23.23 -29.93
CA PRO A 91 93.61 -23.58 -29.45
C PRO A 91 92.73 -22.34 -29.47
N ASP A 92 91.62 -22.47 -30.19
CA ASP A 92 90.54 -21.51 -30.35
C ASP A 92 90.15 -20.87 -29.00
N ARG A 93 90.64 -19.65 -28.77
CA ARG A 93 90.18 -18.77 -27.69
C ARG A 93 88.99 -17.97 -28.21
N ASP A 94 87.81 -18.56 -28.35
CA ASP A 94 86.55 -17.90 -27.95
C ASP A 94 85.31 -18.81 -28.09
N TRP A 95 85.17 -19.86 -27.29
CA TRP A 95 83.89 -20.61 -27.27
C TRP A 95 82.71 -19.78 -26.72
N LYS A 96 82.98 -18.61 -26.10
CA LYS A 96 81.96 -17.64 -25.68
C LYS A 96 81.41 -16.81 -26.86
N ALA A 97 82.05 -16.81 -28.03
CA ALA A 97 81.57 -16.07 -29.20
C ALA A 97 80.34 -16.73 -29.88
N GLY A 98 80.06 -18.01 -29.62
CA GLY A 98 78.85 -18.71 -30.11
C GLY A 98 77.57 -18.45 -29.31
N LEU A 99 77.62 -17.59 -28.28
CA LEU A 99 76.48 -17.26 -27.41
C LEU A 99 76.12 -15.75 -27.44
N LYS A 100 76.66 -14.99 -28.39
CA LYS A 100 76.24 -13.60 -28.60
C LYS A 100 75.00 -13.53 -29.49
N GLU A 101 74.02 -12.84 -28.93
CA GLU A 101 72.73 -12.41 -29.48
C GLU A 101 72.77 -12.08 -30.97
N ASP A 102 71.92 -12.75 -31.74
CA ASP A 102 71.50 -12.28 -33.06
C ASP A 102 70.40 -11.23 -32.84
N LYS A 103 70.84 -9.99 -32.62
CA LYS A 103 70.07 -8.78 -32.90
C LYS A 103 70.36 -8.40 -34.34
N ASP A 104 69.41 -8.67 -35.21
CA ASP A 104 68.97 -7.82 -36.34
C ASP A 104 68.50 -8.65 -37.54
N GLN A 105 67.18 -8.76 -37.69
CA GLN A 105 66.53 -8.68 -39.00
C GLN A 105 65.26 -7.81 -38.91
N PRO A 106 64.90 -7.10 -39.99
CA PRO A 106 64.67 -5.66 -39.93
C PRO A 106 63.20 -5.26 -39.93
N ALA A 107 62.94 -4.05 -39.41
CA ALA A 107 61.66 -3.37 -39.44
C ALA A 107 61.17 -3.11 -40.87
N GLY A 108 59.88 -3.38 -41.10
CA GLY A 108 59.16 -2.96 -42.29
C GLY A 108 57.68 -2.75 -41.98
N GLY A 109 57.25 -1.48 -41.99
CA GLY A 109 55.86 -1.07 -42.22
C GLY A 109 55.07 -0.63 -40.99
N GLU A 110 55.00 0.68 -40.80
CA GLU A 110 54.35 1.39 -39.69
C GLU A 110 52.82 1.16 -39.62
N GLN A 111 52.36 0.69 -38.46
CA GLN A 111 51.09 1.14 -37.87
C GLN A 111 51.40 1.61 -36.44
N GLN A 112 50.94 2.81 -36.10
CA GLN A 112 51.02 3.37 -34.76
C GLN A 112 50.23 2.49 -33.80
N GLU A 113 50.88 1.50 -33.19
CA GLU A 113 50.41 0.88 -31.96
C GLU A 113 50.90 1.73 -30.79
N GLN A 114 49.92 2.32 -30.11
CA GLN A 114 50.06 2.89 -28.78
C GLN A 114 50.90 1.95 -27.92
N ALA A 115 51.84 2.50 -27.14
CA ALA A 115 52.52 1.76 -26.09
C ALA A 115 51.48 0.93 -25.32
N PRO A 116 51.68 -0.39 -25.13
CA PRO A 116 50.75 -1.17 -24.34
C PRO A 116 50.62 -0.49 -22.97
N PRO A 117 49.39 -0.35 -22.44
CA PRO A 117 49.20 0.30 -21.16
C PRO A 117 50.11 -0.39 -20.13
N PRO A 118 50.65 0.35 -19.14
CA PRO A 118 51.55 -0.23 -18.17
C PRO A 118 50.88 -1.46 -17.59
N GLU A 119 51.46 -2.66 -17.81
CA GLU A 119 50.92 -3.92 -17.31
C GLU A 119 50.60 -3.72 -15.83
N GLN A 120 49.31 -3.58 -15.56
CA GLN A 120 48.83 -3.36 -14.22
C GLN A 120 49.22 -4.59 -13.43
N LEU A 121 49.96 -4.38 -12.34
CA LEU A 121 50.32 -5.46 -11.44
C LEU A 121 49.08 -6.29 -11.15
N GLN A 122 49.14 -7.58 -11.45
CA GLN A 122 48.02 -8.50 -11.27
C GLN A 122 47.57 -8.43 -9.80
N PRO A 123 46.25 -8.45 -9.51
CA PRO A 123 45.72 -8.24 -8.17
C PRO A 123 46.39 -9.10 -7.09
N TRP A 124 46.71 -10.36 -7.41
CA TRP A 124 47.39 -11.28 -6.51
C TRP A 124 48.81 -10.83 -6.10
N TRP A 125 49.55 -10.11 -6.96
CA TRP A 125 50.87 -9.59 -6.62
C TRP A 125 50.79 -8.36 -5.73
N ARG A 126 49.82 -7.46 -5.97
CA ARG A 126 49.60 -6.28 -5.11
C ARG A 126 49.20 -6.72 -3.70
N GLU A 127 48.25 -7.64 -3.61
CA GLU A 127 47.80 -8.21 -2.32
C GLU A 127 48.94 -8.94 -1.60
N ARG A 128 49.84 -9.61 -2.35
CA ARG A 128 51.02 -10.28 -1.80
C ARG A 128 52.07 -9.29 -1.28
N VAL A 129 52.34 -8.20 -1.99
CA VAL A 129 53.28 -7.17 -1.51
C VAL A 129 52.72 -6.45 -0.28
N GLU A 130 51.43 -6.12 -0.28
CA GLU A 130 50.73 -5.53 0.87
C GLU A 130 50.81 -6.45 2.11
N LYS A 131 50.57 -7.76 1.95
CA LYS A 131 50.75 -8.75 3.03
C LYS A 131 52.20 -8.87 3.52
N LEU A 132 53.19 -8.65 2.65
CA LEU A 132 54.62 -8.79 2.96
C LEU A 132 55.21 -7.56 3.67
N THR A 133 54.78 -6.36 3.28
CA THR A 133 55.35 -5.10 3.77
C THR A 133 54.41 -4.33 4.70
N GLY A 134 53.11 -4.63 4.70
CA GLY A 134 52.06 -3.90 5.44
C GLY A 134 51.74 -2.54 4.81
N GLU A 135 52.16 -2.30 3.57
CA GLU A 135 52.05 -1.02 2.88
C GLU A 135 51.15 -1.20 1.66
N ALA A 136 50.08 -0.42 1.60
CA ALA A 136 49.15 -0.38 0.49
C ALA A 136 49.83 0.20 -0.77
N PRO A 137 49.34 -0.12 -1.99
CA PRO A 137 49.87 0.45 -3.22
C PRO A 137 49.83 1.98 -3.16
N PRO A 138 50.94 2.68 -3.48
CA PRO A 138 50.96 4.14 -3.41
C PRO A 138 49.95 4.75 -4.39
N PRO A 139 49.23 5.82 -4.00
CA PRO A 139 48.30 6.49 -4.90
C PRO A 139 49.03 7.11 -6.10
N PRO A 140 48.39 7.19 -7.28
CA PRO A 140 48.99 7.83 -8.45
C PRO A 140 49.29 9.31 -8.14
N LYS A 141 50.53 9.76 -8.33
CA LYS A 141 50.91 11.17 -8.15
C LYS A 141 50.27 12.01 -9.26
N ALA A 142 49.72 13.17 -8.90
CA ALA A 142 49.03 14.09 -9.81
C ALA A 142 49.93 14.73 -10.89
N ASP A 143 51.25 14.58 -10.80
CA ASP A 143 52.22 15.33 -11.62
C ASP A 143 52.86 14.49 -12.75
N GLY A 144 52.39 13.26 -13.00
CA GLY A 144 52.85 12.44 -14.13
C GLY A 144 54.30 11.94 -14.09
N SER A 145 55.05 12.15 -12.99
CA SER A 145 56.41 11.62 -12.85
C SER A 145 56.41 10.16 -12.35
N THR A 146 56.96 9.25 -13.16
CA THR A 146 57.17 7.83 -12.77
C THR A 146 58.38 7.67 -11.85
N PRO A 147 58.28 6.89 -10.75
CA PRO A 147 59.45 6.55 -9.94
C PRO A 147 60.47 5.70 -10.72
N GLU A 148 61.76 5.83 -10.43
CA GLU A 148 62.85 5.06 -11.05
C GLU A 148 62.62 3.55 -10.91
N ARG A 149 62.33 2.87 -12.02
CA ARG A 149 62.12 1.42 -12.07
C ARG A 149 63.47 0.69 -12.15
N PRO A 150 63.68 -0.39 -11.38
CA PRO A 150 64.89 -1.20 -11.49
C PRO A 150 64.92 -1.93 -12.85
N ALA A 151 66.05 -1.85 -13.55
CA ALA A 151 66.17 -2.32 -14.93
C ALA A 151 66.22 -3.86 -15.09
N ASN A 152 66.54 -4.62 -14.03
CA ASN A 152 66.61 -6.08 -14.07
C ASN A 152 66.42 -6.75 -12.69
N THR A 153 66.21 -8.07 -12.68
CA THR A 153 65.96 -8.88 -11.47
C THR A 153 67.11 -8.82 -10.45
N ALA A 154 68.36 -8.65 -10.88
CA ALA A 154 69.52 -8.55 -9.99
C ALA A 154 69.59 -7.20 -9.25
N GLU A 155 69.18 -6.12 -9.91
CA GLU A 155 69.02 -4.78 -9.32
C GLU A 155 67.91 -4.77 -8.26
N LEU A 156 66.78 -5.41 -8.56
CA LEU A 156 65.66 -5.56 -7.63
C LEU A 156 66.06 -6.35 -6.37
N LEU A 157 66.77 -7.47 -6.54
CA LEU A 157 67.24 -8.29 -5.42
C LEU A 157 68.21 -7.52 -4.49
N ARG A 158 69.08 -6.66 -5.04
CA ARG A 158 69.98 -5.80 -4.24
C ARG A 158 69.21 -4.75 -3.45
N ARG A 159 68.21 -4.10 -4.05
CA ARG A 159 67.37 -3.09 -3.38
C ARG A 159 66.50 -3.71 -2.27
N VAL A 160 65.91 -4.86 -2.52
CA VAL A 160 65.15 -5.66 -1.55
C VAL A 160 66.04 -6.10 -0.38
N ALA A 161 67.24 -6.64 -0.65
CA ALA A 161 68.19 -7.04 0.40
C ALA A 161 68.71 -5.86 1.23
N ALA A 162 68.80 -4.65 0.66
CA ALA A 162 69.14 -3.44 1.40
C ALA A 162 67.99 -2.94 2.28
N GLY A 163 66.75 -2.94 1.77
CA GLY A 163 65.56 -2.56 2.54
C GLY A 163 65.25 -3.51 3.70
N VAL A 164 65.47 -4.81 3.51
CA VAL A 164 65.33 -5.82 4.58
C VAL A 164 66.39 -5.64 5.67
N ARG A 165 67.63 -5.26 5.30
CA ARG A 165 68.71 -4.94 6.24
C ARG A 165 68.46 -3.65 7.03
N SER A 166 67.89 -2.62 6.41
CA SER A 166 67.60 -1.34 7.09
C SER A 166 66.31 -1.35 7.92
N GLY A 167 65.45 -2.36 7.74
CA GLY A 167 64.15 -2.45 8.43
C GLY A 167 63.08 -1.48 7.92
N ASP A 168 63.36 -0.76 6.83
CA ASP A 168 62.48 0.23 6.23
C ASP A 168 61.43 -0.45 5.33
N ARG A 169 60.28 -0.77 5.93
CA ARG A 169 59.16 -1.45 5.26
C ARG A 169 58.53 -0.60 4.16
N ALA A 170 58.52 0.72 4.32
CA ALA A 170 57.97 1.66 3.34
C ALA A 170 58.81 1.69 2.06
N ARG A 171 60.15 1.64 2.19
CA ARG A 171 61.04 1.53 1.03
C ARG A 171 60.89 0.18 0.32
N LEU A 172 60.80 -0.90 1.08
CA LEU A 172 60.60 -2.25 0.54
C LEU A 172 59.26 -2.37 -0.22
N GLY A 173 58.19 -1.78 0.31
CA GLY A 173 56.88 -1.72 -0.34
C GLY A 173 56.91 -0.95 -1.66
N ARG A 174 57.57 0.22 -1.69
CA ARG A 174 57.72 1.03 -2.91
C ARG A 174 58.51 0.31 -4.01
N ASP A 175 59.61 -0.34 -3.67
CA ASP A 175 60.45 -1.05 -4.63
C ASP A 175 59.75 -2.27 -5.24
N LEU A 176 58.89 -2.96 -4.48
CA LEU A 176 58.14 -4.14 -4.93
C LEU A 176 56.87 -3.80 -5.73
N HIS A 177 56.25 -2.64 -5.47
CA HIS A 177 55.11 -2.13 -6.25
C HIS A 177 55.52 -1.49 -7.59
N GLY A 178 56.80 -1.16 -7.78
CA GLY A 178 57.32 -0.48 -8.98
C GLY A 178 57.74 -1.40 -10.14
N VAL A 179 57.50 -2.71 -10.04
CA VAL A 179 58.07 -3.76 -10.93
C VAL A 179 56.97 -4.44 -11.74
N ASN A 180 57.23 -4.87 -12.98
CA ASN A 180 56.25 -5.60 -13.80
C ASN A 180 56.12 -7.09 -13.38
N ALA A 181 55.01 -7.74 -13.77
CA ALA A 181 54.68 -9.10 -13.34
C ALA A 181 55.74 -10.14 -13.77
N ALA A 182 56.34 -9.98 -14.95
CA ALA A 182 57.43 -10.84 -15.44
C ALA A 182 58.70 -10.76 -14.57
N THR A 183 59.06 -9.57 -14.08
CA THR A 183 60.23 -9.38 -13.21
C THR A 183 59.95 -9.84 -11.78
N GLY A 184 58.70 -9.74 -11.31
CA GLY A 184 58.23 -10.32 -10.04
C GLY A 184 58.24 -11.85 -10.02
N LEU A 185 57.92 -12.51 -11.14
CA LEU A 185 58.05 -13.97 -11.29
C LEU A 185 59.51 -14.45 -11.17
N GLY A 186 60.49 -13.63 -11.56
CA GLY A 186 61.91 -13.92 -11.40
C GLY A 186 62.39 -14.09 -9.95
N LEU A 187 61.66 -13.54 -8.95
CA LEU A 187 61.94 -13.75 -7.53
C LEU A 187 61.52 -15.15 -7.02
N SER A 188 60.65 -15.85 -7.75
CA SER A 188 60.17 -17.19 -7.37
C SER A 188 61.10 -18.33 -7.83
N ALA A 189 62.05 -18.04 -8.73
CA ALA A 189 63.02 -18.99 -9.28
C ALA A 189 64.39 -18.91 -8.59
N VAL A 190 64.42 -18.91 -7.25
CA VAL A 190 65.68 -18.77 -6.49
C VAL A 190 66.52 -20.05 -6.60
N THR A 191 67.65 -19.98 -7.31
CA THR A 191 68.60 -21.09 -7.43
C THR A 191 69.54 -21.18 -6.22
N PRO A 192 70.08 -22.37 -5.86
CA PRO A 192 71.01 -22.54 -4.72
C PRO A 192 72.23 -21.59 -4.70
N PRO A 193 72.84 -21.20 -5.84
CA PRO A 193 73.93 -20.21 -5.87
C PRO A 193 73.48 -18.79 -5.46
N VAL A 194 72.26 -18.41 -5.81
CA VAL A 194 71.66 -17.11 -5.46
C VAL A 194 71.33 -17.08 -3.96
N LEU A 195 70.82 -18.18 -3.42
CA LEU A 195 70.62 -18.38 -1.97
C LEU A 195 71.93 -18.31 -1.19
N ARG A 196 73.02 -18.91 -1.68
CA ARG A 196 74.33 -18.88 -1.03
C ARG A 196 74.95 -17.48 -1.02
N ARG A 197 74.80 -16.72 -2.11
CA ARG A 197 75.29 -15.33 -2.21
C ARG A 197 74.51 -14.40 -1.29
N LEU A 198 73.18 -14.55 -1.22
CA LEU A 198 72.32 -13.82 -0.27
C LEU A 198 72.62 -14.17 1.18
N ALA A 199 72.88 -15.45 1.48
CA ALA A 199 73.30 -15.90 2.81
C ALA A 199 74.67 -15.30 3.19
N GLY A 200 75.61 -15.21 2.24
CA GLY A 200 76.89 -14.53 2.44
C GLY A 200 76.75 -13.03 2.68
N ASP A 201 75.88 -12.35 1.93
CA ASP A 201 75.59 -10.92 2.11
C ASP A 201 74.86 -10.62 3.44
N LEU A 202 74.06 -11.55 3.96
CA LEU A 202 73.37 -11.45 5.25
C LEU A 202 74.31 -11.67 6.44
N LEU A 203 75.30 -12.56 6.31
CA LEU A 203 76.27 -12.88 7.36
C LEU A 203 77.53 -12.00 7.32
N GLY A 204 77.80 -11.35 6.18
CA GLY A 204 79.01 -10.56 5.94
C GLY A 204 80.27 -11.39 5.61
N HIS A 205 80.13 -12.71 5.49
CA HIS A 205 81.17 -13.67 5.12
C HIS A 205 80.55 -14.90 4.42
N GLU A 206 81.36 -15.72 3.74
CA GLU A 206 80.85 -16.96 3.11
C GLU A 206 80.22 -17.90 4.17
N PRO A 207 79.02 -18.46 3.89
CA PRO A 207 78.29 -19.28 4.85
C PRO A 207 78.93 -20.66 5.05
N GLY A 208 79.24 -21.02 6.30
CA GLY A 208 79.75 -22.32 6.72
C GLY A 208 78.70 -23.20 7.42
N PRO A 209 79.02 -24.47 7.70
CA PRO A 209 78.10 -25.40 8.37
C PRO A 209 77.71 -24.97 9.79
N ASP A 210 78.55 -24.19 10.47
CA ASP A 210 78.29 -23.68 11.82
C ASP A 210 77.35 -22.46 11.83
N ASP A 211 77.11 -21.84 10.66
CA ASP A 211 76.22 -20.69 10.51
C ASP A 211 74.75 -21.10 10.28
N LEU A 212 74.47 -22.40 10.16
CA LEU A 212 73.12 -22.94 9.95
C LEU A 212 72.09 -22.46 11.00
N PRO A 213 72.41 -22.43 12.31
CA PRO A 213 71.48 -21.95 13.33
C PRO A 213 71.23 -20.44 13.23
N ARG A 214 72.25 -19.66 12.85
CA ARG A 214 72.13 -18.21 12.60
C ARG A 214 71.30 -17.92 11.35
N LEU A 215 71.51 -18.68 10.27
CA LEU A 215 70.70 -18.59 9.04
C LEU A 215 69.25 -19.00 9.29
N ARG A 216 69.01 -20.07 10.08
CA ARG A 216 67.65 -20.47 10.51
C ARG A 216 66.97 -19.39 11.35
N SER A 217 67.70 -18.74 12.25
CA SER A 217 67.18 -17.65 13.08
C SER A 217 66.87 -16.39 12.27
N ALA A 218 67.79 -15.99 11.37
CA ALA A 218 67.61 -14.83 10.49
C ALA A 218 66.50 -15.04 9.44
N ALA A 219 66.34 -16.27 8.93
CA ALA A 219 65.30 -16.62 7.94
C ALA A 219 63.94 -16.95 8.57
N GLY A 220 63.90 -17.34 9.86
CA GLY A 220 62.75 -17.95 10.53
C GLY A 220 61.50 -17.08 10.62
N GLY A 221 61.64 -15.75 10.56
CA GLY A 221 60.51 -14.82 10.57
C GLY A 221 60.22 -14.12 9.24
N ARG A 222 61.25 -13.75 8.47
CA ARG A 222 61.12 -12.82 7.32
C ARG A 222 61.24 -13.47 5.94
N VAL A 223 61.79 -14.68 5.83
CA VAL A 223 61.92 -15.40 4.55
C VAL A 223 60.77 -16.39 4.36
N LYS A 224 60.22 -16.93 5.46
CA LYS A 224 59.05 -17.82 5.45
C LYS A 224 57.78 -17.14 4.91
N SER A 225 57.66 -15.83 5.08
CA SER A 225 56.55 -15.03 4.53
C SER A 225 56.64 -14.83 3.02
N LEU A 226 57.84 -14.88 2.42
CA LEU A 226 58.06 -14.68 0.98
C LEU A 226 57.70 -15.90 0.12
N LEU A 227 57.67 -17.11 0.69
CA LEU A 227 57.41 -18.39 0.00
C LEU A 227 56.30 -19.23 0.68
N PRO A 228 55.05 -18.75 0.72
CA PRO A 228 53.92 -19.46 1.32
C PRO A 228 53.65 -20.78 0.58
N GLY A 229 53.41 -21.86 1.34
CA GLY A 229 53.11 -23.20 0.81
C GLY A 229 54.32 -24.13 0.63
N THR A 230 55.54 -23.68 0.94
CA THR A 230 56.72 -24.55 0.90
C THR A 230 56.76 -25.44 2.15
N PRO A 231 56.79 -26.78 2.02
CA PRO A 231 56.90 -27.68 3.16
C PRO A 231 58.15 -27.37 4.00
N PRO A 232 58.05 -27.37 5.35
CA PRO A 232 59.15 -26.94 6.23
C PRO A 232 60.44 -27.74 6.05
N ASP A 233 60.33 -29.01 5.67
CA ASP A 233 61.41 -29.93 5.31
C ASP A 233 62.14 -29.54 4.01
N VAL A 234 61.43 -29.02 3.01
CA VAL A 234 62.03 -28.53 1.75
C VAL A 234 62.79 -27.22 1.98
N LEU A 235 62.23 -26.33 2.79
CA LEU A 235 62.89 -25.07 3.17
C LEU A 235 64.16 -25.31 3.99
N ASP A 236 64.12 -26.25 4.94
CA ASP A 236 65.30 -26.66 5.72
C ASP A 236 66.37 -27.30 4.82
N THR A 237 65.96 -28.04 3.79
CA THR A 237 66.87 -28.66 2.82
C THR A 237 67.57 -27.61 1.93
N LEU A 238 66.86 -26.56 1.51
CA LEU A 238 67.43 -25.46 0.72
C LEU A 238 68.39 -24.59 1.54
N LEU A 239 68.05 -24.31 2.80
CA LEU A 239 68.93 -23.60 3.73
C LEU A 239 70.17 -24.45 4.09
N ALA A 240 70.00 -25.74 4.36
CA ALA A 240 71.11 -26.67 4.59
C ALA A 240 72.03 -26.82 3.36
N GLY A 241 71.47 -26.78 2.15
CA GLY A 241 72.21 -26.79 0.89
C GLY A 241 73.12 -25.58 0.67
N SER A 242 72.73 -24.40 1.17
CA SER A 242 73.55 -23.17 1.06
C SER A 242 74.80 -23.19 1.97
N ALA A 243 74.76 -23.91 3.09
CA ALA A 243 75.82 -23.99 4.09
C ALA A 243 76.76 -25.21 3.94
N ALA A 244 76.40 -26.21 3.13
CA ALA A 244 77.20 -27.43 2.99
C ALA A 244 78.38 -27.25 2.01
N ARG A 245 79.62 -27.50 2.46
CA ARG A 245 80.70 -28.02 1.60
C ARG A 245 80.55 -29.54 1.56
N ARG A 246 80.08 -30.13 0.46
CA ARG A 246 80.09 -31.60 0.33
C ARG A 246 81.52 -32.10 0.14
N ARG A 247 82.15 -32.55 1.22
CA ARG A 247 83.13 -33.65 1.19
C ARG A 247 82.37 -34.96 1.02
N VAL A 248 82.88 -35.85 0.16
CA VAL A 248 82.39 -37.22 -0.04
C VAL A 248 82.94 -38.12 1.08
N PRO A 249 82.11 -38.85 1.85
CA PRO A 249 82.57 -39.96 2.68
C PRO A 249 82.24 -41.31 2.03
N SER A 250 83.24 -42.18 2.03
CA SER A 250 83.22 -43.60 1.67
C SER A 250 82.20 -44.40 2.50
N SER A 251 81.38 -45.23 1.87
CA SER A 251 80.54 -46.22 2.56
C SER A 251 81.00 -47.65 2.27
N ARG A 252 81.54 -48.32 3.31
CA ARG A 252 81.50 -49.77 3.47
C ARG A 252 80.20 -50.11 4.21
N GLY A 253 79.55 -51.21 3.82
CA GLY A 253 78.78 -52.03 4.76
C GLY A 253 77.25 -52.01 4.66
N THR A 254 76.73 -52.94 3.85
CA THR A 254 75.69 -53.93 4.20
C THR A 254 74.26 -53.49 4.61
N ARG A 255 73.34 -53.72 3.65
CA ARG A 255 72.05 -54.47 3.68
C ARG A 255 70.95 -54.09 4.69
N PRO A 256 69.66 -54.03 4.25
CA PRO A 256 68.86 -55.27 4.15
C PRO A 256 67.87 -55.36 2.96
N THR A 257 67.40 -56.59 2.72
CA THR A 257 66.23 -57.03 1.93
C THR A 257 65.24 -57.73 2.88
N PRO A 258 64.04 -58.19 2.46
CA PRO A 258 62.97 -57.53 1.70
C PRO A 258 61.58 -57.78 2.37
N ARG A 259 60.52 -57.02 2.02
CA ARG A 259 59.11 -57.48 2.16
C ARG A 259 58.20 -56.79 1.12
N SER A 260 57.36 -57.58 0.48
CA SER A 260 56.21 -57.22 -0.38
C SER A 260 55.03 -58.10 0.05
N PRO A 261 53.79 -57.92 -0.44
CA PRO A 261 52.89 -56.75 -0.50
C PRO A 261 51.47 -57.12 0.04
N PRO A 262 50.41 -56.29 -0.10
CA PRO A 262 49.03 -56.78 -0.25
C PRO A 262 48.50 -56.45 -1.67
N ALA A 263 48.01 -57.42 -2.44
CA ALA A 263 46.70 -58.08 -2.36
C ALA A 263 45.55 -57.20 -2.90
N CYS A 264 45.19 -57.45 -4.17
CA CYS A 264 43.86 -57.19 -4.74
C CYS A 264 43.46 -58.43 -5.55
N SER A 265 42.20 -58.86 -5.43
CA SER A 265 41.55 -59.98 -6.13
C SER A 265 40.12 -59.53 -6.50
N PRO A 266 39.35 -60.25 -7.34
CA PRO A 266 39.68 -60.84 -8.64
C PRO A 266 38.56 -60.62 -9.70
N GLY A 267 38.85 -60.98 -10.96
CA GLY A 267 37.89 -61.70 -11.81
C GLY A 267 37.31 -60.99 -13.04
N CYS A 268 37.81 -61.35 -14.23
CA CYS A 268 37.00 -61.86 -15.36
C CYS A 268 37.89 -62.41 -16.51
N CYS A 269 37.88 -63.74 -16.63
CA CYS A 269 37.89 -64.61 -17.84
C CYS A 269 38.85 -64.39 -19.03
N TRP A 270 39.86 -65.27 -19.11
CA TRP A 270 40.26 -66.26 -20.17
C TRP A 270 39.70 -66.16 -21.63
N PRO A 271 40.40 -66.70 -22.67
CA PRO A 271 41.06 -68.01 -22.64
C PRO A 271 42.45 -68.17 -23.31
N ALA A 272 43.00 -69.36 -23.07
CA ALA A 272 44.32 -69.89 -23.41
C ALA A 272 44.46 -70.43 -24.85
N SER A 273 45.72 -70.61 -25.29
CA SER A 273 46.18 -71.73 -26.13
C SER A 273 47.72 -71.88 -26.07
N ALA A 274 48.17 -73.11 -26.26
CA ALA A 274 49.35 -73.73 -25.67
C ALA A 274 50.57 -73.86 -26.62
N ALA A 275 51.73 -74.12 -25.97
CA ALA A 275 52.91 -74.89 -26.41
C ALA A 275 53.63 -74.50 -27.74
N THR A 276 54.97 -74.47 -27.83
CA THR A 276 55.87 -75.62 -27.67
C THR A 276 57.35 -75.15 -27.59
N ARG A 277 58.16 -75.81 -26.75
CA ARG A 277 59.65 -75.79 -26.69
C ARG A 277 60.20 -76.96 -27.54
N PRO A 278 61.49 -77.04 -27.99
CA PRO A 278 62.63 -77.39 -27.10
C PRO A 278 64.05 -76.89 -27.55
N HIS A 279 65.00 -76.68 -26.59
CA HIS A 279 66.30 -77.39 -26.35
C HIS A 279 67.40 -77.19 -27.44
N SER A 280 68.72 -77.12 -27.21
CA SER A 280 69.65 -77.58 -26.16
C SER A 280 71.06 -76.97 -26.36
N THR A 281 71.88 -76.92 -25.31
CA THR A 281 73.34 -76.65 -25.28
C THR A 281 74.19 -77.84 -25.74
N PRO A 282 75.52 -77.67 -25.98
CA PRO A 282 76.50 -78.30 -25.06
C PRO A 282 77.85 -77.54 -24.83
N ARG A 283 78.64 -78.08 -23.89
CA ARG A 283 79.91 -77.64 -23.26
C ARG A 283 81.21 -78.08 -24.02
N PRO A 284 82.43 -77.62 -23.62
CA PRO A 284 83.71 -77.70 -24.36
C PRO A 284 84.69 -78.82 -23.88
N PRO A 285 85.88 -78.97 -24.51
CA PRO A 285 87.11 -79.29 -23.74
C PRO A 285 88.49 -78.75 -24.28
N ASN A 286 89.30 -78.22 -23.35
CA ASN A 286 90.71 -78.48 -22.91
C ASN A 286 91.91 -78.93 -23.82
N ARG A 287 93.11 -78.40 -23.43
CA ARG A 287 94.55 -78.84 -23.62
C ARG A 287 95.23 -78.50 -24.97
N SER A 288 96.53 -78.14 -25.13
CA SER A 288 97.80 -78.31 -24.39
C SER A 288 98.96 -77.53 -25.08
N HIS A 289 100.04 -77.18 -24.36
CA HIS A 289 101.32 -76.63 -24.88
C HIS A 289 102.20 -77.68 -25.62
N PRO A 290 103.15 -77.26 -26.48
CA PRO A 290 104.56 -77.32 -26.08
C PRO A 290 105.47 -76.16 -26.58
N VAL A 291 106.65 -76.07 -25.96
CA VAL A 291 107.80 -75.16 -26.17
C VAL A 291 108.69 -75.66 -27.32
N VAL A 292 109.39 -74.76 -28.07
CA VAL A 292 110.84 -74.83 -28.45
C VAL A 292 111.26 -73.76 -29.51
N SER A 293 112.35 -73.05 -29.17
CA SER A 293 113.41 -72.33 -29.93
C SER A 293 113.13 -71.20 -30.95
N MET A 294 113.74 -70.03 -30.66
CA MET A 294 114.14 -68.92 -31.55
C MET A 294 115.37 -69.27 -32.42
N PRO A 295 115.59 -68.61 -33.59
CA PRO A 295 116.39 -67.37 -33.63
C PRO A 295 115.83 -66.24 -34.56
N ASP A 296 115.95 -65.00 -34.06
CA ASP A 296 116.25 -63.68 -34.71
C ASP A 296 115.66 -63.32 -36.10
N THR A 297 115.19 -62.10 -36.40
CA THR A 297 115.48 -60.75 -35.84
C THR A 297 114.43 -59.75 -36.36
N ARG A 298 113.82 -58.96 -35.45
CA ARG A 298 113.15 -57.63 -35.58
C ARG A 298 112.28 -57.24 -36.80
N ALA A 299 112.64 -57.55 -38.05
CA ALA A 299 111.93 -57.12 -39.26
C ALA A 299 110.54 -57.78 -39.41
N GLN A 300 110.42 -59.04 -38.99
CA GLN A 300 109.17 -59.81 -39.10
C GLN A 300 108.13 -59.36 -38.07
N GLN A 301 108.58 -58.98 -36.87
CA GLN A 301 107.73 -58.39 -35.81
C GLN A 301 107.19 -57.01 -36.20
N VAL A 302 107.95 -56.18 -36.93
CA VAL A 302 107.47 -54.86 -37.41
C VAL A 302 106.39 -55.02 -38.48
N VAL A 303 106.50 -56.01 -39.37
CA VAL A 303 105.49 -56.28 -40.40
C VAL A 303 104.22 -56.88 -39.79
N GLU A 304 104.34 -57.80 -38.84
CA GLU A 304 103.18 -58.35 -38.12
C GLU A 304 102.48 -57.30 -37.26
N VAL A 305 103.23 -56.44 -36.56
CA VAL A 305 102.65 -55.32 -35.79
C VAL A 305 101.99 -54.30 -36.72
N ARG A 306 102.55 -54.01 -37.89
CA ARG A 306 101.94 -53.10 -38.88
C ARG A 306 100.68 -53.70 -39.50
N ALA A 307 100.67 -54.99 -39.80
CA ALA A 307 99.49 -55.71 -40.29
C ALA A 307 98.39 -55.78 -39.22
N ALA A 308 98.77 -56.07 -37.97
CA ALA A 308 97.85 -56.07 -36.83
C ALA A 308 97.28 -54.67 -36.54
N LEU A 309 98.10 -53.62 -36.63
CA LEU A 309 97.66 -52.23 -36.47
C LEU A 309 96.77 -51.77 -37.62
N SER A 310 97.07 -52.11 -38.87
CA SER A 310 96.17 -51.80 -40.00
C SER A 310 94.83 -52.54 -39.88
N HIS A 311 94.84 -53.80 -39.43
CA HIS A 311 93.61 -54.55 -39.22
C HIS A 311 92.82 -54.05 -38.01
N ALA A 312 93.50 -53.62 -36.95
CA ALA A 312 92.86 -52.98 -35.80
C ALA A 312 92.32 -51.58 -36.15
N LEU A 313 93.02 -50.83 -37.01
CA LEU A 313 92.56 -49.53 -37.50
C LEU A 313 91.33 -49.70 -38.41
N GLY A 314 91.35 -50.64 -39.35
CA GLY A 314 90.18 -50.93 -40.19
C GLY A 314 88.97 -51.43 -39.38
N ALA A 315 89.19 -52.28 -38.37
CA ALA A 315 88.12 -52.70 -37.46
C ALA A 315 87.61 -51.56 -36.57
N ALA A 316 88.47 -50.63 -36.17
CA ALA A 316 88.08 -49.44 -35.41
C ALA A 316 87.33 -48.42 -36.28
N GLU A 317 87.71 -48.27 -37.55
CA GLU A 317 87.02 -47.43 -38.53
C GLU A 317 85.63 -47.99 -38.86
N GLU A 318 85.50 -49.29 -39.11
CA GLU A 318 84.18 -49.94 -39.27
C GLU A 318 83.31 -49.81 -38.01
N GLN A 319 83.88 -49.98 -36.81
CA GLN A 319 83.13 -49.77 -35.57
C GLN A 319 82.77 -48.31 -35.34
N PHE A 320 83.60 -47.37 -35.78
CA PHE A 320 83.30 -45.95 -35.70
C PHE A 320 82.19 -45.56 -36.67
N GLU A 321 82.23 -46.03 -37.93
CA GLU A 321 81.13 -45.83 -38.88
C GLU A 321 79.84 -46.47 -38.38
N ALA A 322 79.87 -47.70 -37.87
CA ALA A 322 78.69 -48.35 -37.30
C ALA A 322 78.14 -47.60 -36.07
N ALA A 323 79.00 -47.10 -35.19
CA ALA A 323 78.59 -46.28 -34.04
C ALA A 323 78.06 -44.91 -34.47
N GLN A 324 78.59 -44.34 -35.56
CA GLN A 324 78.14 -43.07 -36.11
C GLN A 324 76.77 -43.22 -36.78
N GLU A 325 76.55 -44.28 -37.55
CA GLU A 325 75.23 -44.60 -38.10
C GLU A 325 74.20 -44.86 -36.99
N GLU A 326 74.58 -45.59 -35.93
CA GLU A 326 73.70 -45.85 -34.80
C GLU A 326 73.39 -44.57 -33.99
N TYR A 327 74.37 -43.66 -33.87
CA TYR A 327 74.18 -42.34 -33.28
C TYR A 327 73.24 -41.47 -34.11
N GLU A 328 73.43 -41.40 -35.43
CA GLU A 328 72.57 -40.65 -36.35
C GLU A 328 71.13 -41.22 -36.35
N ALA A 329 70.99 -42.54 -36.31
CA ALA A 329 69.70 -43.20 -36.15
C ALA A 329 69.05 -42.88 -34.80
N ALA A 330 69.82 -42.83 -33.71
CA ALA A 330 69.33 -42.48 -32.38
C ALA A 330 68.93 -40.99 -32.28
N VAL A 331 69.69 -40.08 -32.90
CA VAL A 331 69.36 -38.65 -33.00
C VAL A 331 68.07 -38.45 -33.79
N THR A 332 67.93 -39.14 -34.92
CA THR A 332 66.71 -39.10 -35.74
C THR A 332 65.50 -39.64 -34.98
N ARG A 333 65.68 -40.74 -34.23
CA ARG A 333 64.62 -41.32 -33.38
C ARG A 333 64.22 -40.37 -32.26
N ARG A 334 65.19 -39.75 -31.58
CA ARG A 334 64.93 -38.72 -30.56
C ARG A 334 64.20 -37.52 -31.14
N ALA A 335 64.57 -37.06 -32.34
CA ALA A 335 63.90 -35.95 -33.01
C ALA A 335 62.42 -36.29 -33.29
N ARG A 336 62.12 -37.50 -33.80
CA ARG A 336 60.75 -37.97 -34.03
C ARG A 336 59.94 -38.12 -32.73
N VAL A 337 60.53 -38.64 -31.67
CA VAL A 337 59.86 -38.75 -30.36
C VAL A 337 59.60 -37.36 -29.79
N ALA A 338 60.54 -36.43 -29.93
CA ALA A 338 60.38 -35.05 -29.46
C ALA A 338 59.34 -34.27 -30.27
N SER A 339 59.21 -34.50 -31.58
CA SER A 339 58.13 -33.90 -32.38
C SER A 339 56.77 -34.52 -32.03
N ALA A 340 56.66 -35.85 -31.96
CA ALA A 340 55.43 -36.54 -31.58
C ALA A 340 54.94 -36.18 -30.16
N ALA A 341 55.87 -36.01 -29.21
CA ALA A 341 55.54 -35.56 -27.86
C ALA A 341 55.03 -34.10 -27.84
N ARG A 342 55.62 -33.21 -28.65
CA ARG A 342 55.15 -31.83 -28.82
C ARG A 342 53.76 -31.78 -29.44
N GLU A 343 53.54 -32.48 -30.55
CA GLU A 343 52.23 -32.56 -31.20
C GLU A 343 51.15 -33.15 -30.29
N ARG A 344 51.50 -34.15 -29.47
CA ARG A 344 50.55 -34.73 -28.51
C ARG A 344 50.21 -33.78 -27.37
N ARG A 345 51.18 -32.99 -26.89
CA ARG A 345 50.91 -31.93 -25.90
C ARG A 345 50.01 -30.84 -26.45
N ILE A 346 50.25 -30.39 -27.69
CA ILE A 346 49.40 -29.40 -28.36
C ILE A 346 47.98 -29.95 -28.49
N ARG A 347 47.80 -31.17 -29.01
CA ARG A 347 46.47 -31.80 -29.10
C ARG A 347 45.74 -31.94 -27.77
N LEU A 348 46.46 -32.30 -26.69
CA LEU A 348 45.86 -32.38 -25.35
C LEU A 348 45.50 -31.01 -24.78
N ALA A 349 46.31 -29.98 -25.04
CA ALA A 349 46.00 -28.61 -24.67
C ALA A 349 44.77 -28.11 -25.42
N ASP A 350 44.70 -28.30 -26.74
CA ASP A 350 43.54 -27.94 -27.56
C ASP A 350 42.26 -28.67 -27.09
N GLN A 351 42.37 -29.95 -26.75
CA GLN A 351 41.23 -30.73 -26.24
C GLN A 351 40.79 -30.27 -24.84
N ARG A 352 41.72 -29.91 -23.96
CA ARG A 352 41.42 -29.31 -22.65
C ARG A 352 40.73 -27.95 -22.83
N ASP A 353 41.29 -27.08 -23.65
CA ASP A 353 40.79 -25.71 -23.85
C ASP A 353 39.45 -25.73 -24.59
N LYS A 354 39.23 -26.69 -25.47
CA LYS A 354 37.90 -26.99 -26.03
C LYS A 354 36.94 -27.42 -24.92
N ARG A 355 37.34 -28.34 -24.04
CA ARG A 355 36.46 -28.83 -22.97
C ARG A 355 36.13 -27.78 -21.91
N LEU A 356 37.07 -26.89 -21.59
CA LEU A 356 36.84 -25.75 -20.70
C LEU A 356 35.82 -24.80 -21.34
N ARG A 357 35.99 -24.43 -22.62
CA ARG A 357 35.01 -23.63 -23.35
C ARG A 357 33.62 -24.28 -23.37
N GLU A 358 33.53 -25.58 -23.64
CA GLU A 358 32.24 -26.30 -23.59
C GLU A 358 31.58 -26.26 -22.19
N ILE A 359 32.38 -26.29 -21.12
CA ILE A 359 31.88 -26.19 -19.73
C ILE A 359 31.43 -24.75 -19.44
N ASP A 360 32.22 -23.74 -19.82
CA ASP A 360 31.88 -22.34 -19.63
C ASP A 360 30.60 -21.99 -20.40
N GLU A 361 30.49 -22.39 -21.67
CA GLU A 361 29.29 -22.23 -22.50
C GLU A 361 28.06 -22.97 -21.93
N GLN A 362 28.25 -24.11 -21.26
CA GLN A 362 27.15 -24.82 -20.59
C GLN A 362 26.74 -24.09 -19.31
N HIS A 363 27.70 -23.64 -18.51
CA HIS A 363 27.45 -22.91 -17.28
C HIS A 363 26.73 -21.58 -17.55
N GLU A 364 27.14 -20.85 -18.58
CA GLU A 364 26.47 -19.62 -19.02
C GLU A 364 25.03 -19.87 -19.46
N ARG A 365 24.78 -20.96 -20.22
CA ARG A 365 23.43 -21.33 -20.63
C ARG A 365 22.54 -21.70 -19.43
N ASP A 366 23.08 -22.47 -18.48
CA ASP A 366 22.32 -22.89 -17.29
C ASP A 366 22.01 -21.70 -16.37
N LEU A 367 22.97 -20.79 -16.17
CA LEU A 367 22.75 -19.58 -15.37
C LEU A 367 21.77 -18.62 -16.03
N ALA A 368 21.83 -18.43 -17.35
CA ALA A 368 20.84 -17.63 -18.08
C ALA A 368 19.43 -18.23 -17.96
N ALA A 369 19.30 -19.56 -18.08
CA ALA A 369 18.00 -20.22 -17.91
C ALA A 369 17.44 -20.07 -16.47
N LEU A 370 18.31 -20.15 -15.46
CA LEU A 370 17.91 -19.93 -14.06
C LEU A 370 17.54 -18.46 -13.79
N ALA A 371 18.29 -17.51 -14.36
CA ALA A 371 17.98 -16.09 -14.27
C ALA A 371 16.60 -15.78 -14.88
N GLY A 372 16.30 -16.35 -16.04
CA GLY A 372 14.97 -16.17 -16.66
C GLY A 372 13.84 -16.80 -15.88
N ALA A 373 14.03 -18.02 -15.37
CA ALA A 373 13.04 -18.64 -14.49
C ALA A 373 12.82 -17.81 -13.20
N ALA A 374 13.88 -17.23 -12.64
CA ALA A 374 13.79 -16.35 -11.47
C ALA A 374 13.08 -15.03 -11.80
N ALA A 375 13.37 -14.41 -12.95
CA ALA A 375 12.69 -13.20 -13.42
C ALA A 375 11.18 -13.44 -13.62
N GLU A 376 10.81 -14.52 -14.30
CA GLU A 376 9.40 -14.91 -14.49
C GLU A 376 8.68 -15.13 -13.15
N THR A 377 9.34 -15.83 -12.22
CA THR A 377 8.77 -16.10 -10.88
C THR A 377 8.62 -14.81 -10.08
N ALA A 378 9.61 -13.92 -10.12
CA ALA A 378 9.55 -12.62 -9.44
C ALA A 378 8.45 -11.71 -10.02
N LEU A 379 8.28 -11.71 -11.34
CA LEU A 379 7.19 -10.97 -11.99
C LEU A 379 5.80 -11.52 -11.60
N ALA A 380 5.68 -12.83 -11.43
CA ALA A 380 4.45 -13.47 -10.95
C ALA A 380 4.19 -13.19 -9.45
N ALA A 381 5.23 -13.07 -8.63
CA ALA A 381 5.12 -12.78 -7.20
C ALA A 381 4.84 -11.29 -6.88
N ALA A 382 5.28 -10.38 -7.77
CA ALA A 382 5.09 -8.94 -7.65
C ALA A 382 4.33 -8.34 -8.86
N PRO A 383 3.08 -8.74 -9.12
CA PRO A 383 2.30 -8.23 -10.25
C PRO A 383 1.95 -6.75 -10.08
N GLY A 384 1.81 -6.05 -11.20
CA GLY A 384 1.29 -4.68 -11.20
C GLY A 384 2.13 -3.70 -10.39
N ALA A 385 1.48 -2.94 -9.50
CA ALA A 385 2.08 -1.89 -8.69
C ALA A 385 3.16 -2.41 -7.75
N ALA A 386 3.12 -3.70 -7.40
CA ALA A 386 4.10 -4.34 -6.54
C ALA A 386 5.48 -4.44 -7.23
N GLY A 387 5.53 -4.66 -8.55
CA GLY A 387 6.76 -4.86 -9.31
C GLY A 387 7.08 -3.81 -10.39
N MET A 388 6.13 -2.94 -10.76
CA MET A 388 6.33 -1.94 -11.84
C MET A 388 7.44 -0.93 -11.53
N PRO A 389 8.27 -0.54 -12.53
CA PRO A 389 9.22 0.58 -12.39
C PRO A 389 8.50 1.93 -12.24
N TRP A 390 9.08 2.87 -11.48
CA TRP A 390 8.45 4.17 -11.18
C TRP A 390 8.02 5.01 -12.39
N VAL A 391 8.74 4.91 -13.51
CA VAL A 391 8.44 5.65 -14.76
C VAL A 391 7.05 5.32 -15.30
N VAL A 392 6.60 4.08 -15.15
CA VAL A 392 5.31 3.58 -15.65
C VAL A 392 4.39 3.14 -14.50
N TRP A 393 4.79 3.42 -13.26
CA TRP A 393 4.10 2.95 -12.07
C TRP A 393 2.74 3.61 -11.94
N ARG A 394 1.73 2.77 -11.65
CA ARG A 394 0.37 3.19 -11.34
C ARG A 394 -0.27 2.21 -10.36
N PRO A 395 -1.18 2.66 -9.50
CA PRO A 395 -1.95 1.75 -8.64
C PRO A 395 -2.70 0.71 -9.48
N THR A 396 -2.60 -0.55 -9.09
CA THR A 396 -3.29 -1.69 -9.70
C THR A 396 -3.75 -2.62 -8.59
N PRO A 397 -4.80 -2.22 -7.85
CA PRO A 397 -5.30 -3.03 -6.74
C PRO A 397 -5.78 -4.39 -7.24
N GLY A 398 -5.27 -5.46 -6.62
CA GLY A 398 -5.77 -6.82 -6.85
C GLY A 398 -7.19 -7.00 -6.32
N GLY A 399 -7.95 -7.93 -6.90
CA GLY A 399 -9.28 -8.30 -6.38
C GLY A 399 -9.20 -9.00 -5.02
N THR A 400 -10.33 -9.09 -4.32
CA THR A 400 -10.48 -9.69 -2.96
C THR A 400 -9.95 -11.11 -2.75
N GLN A 401 -9.56 -11.82 -3.81
CA GLN A 401 -9.18 -13.24 -3.82
C GLN A 401 -7.67 -13.50 -3.87
N VAL A 402 -6.82 -12.48 -4.04
CA VAL A 402 -5.37 -12.68 -4.26
C VAL A 402 -4.59 -12.48 -2.96
N PRO A 403 -3.66 -13.39 -2.58
CA PRO A 403 -2.74 -13.16 -1.47
C PRO A 403 -1.92 -11.88 -1.72
N ALA A 404 -1.48 -11.22 -0.64
CA ALA A 404 -0.67 -10.02 -0.78
C ALA A 404 0.61 -10.29 -1.61
N PRO A 405 0.92 -9.47 -2.64
CA PRO A 405 2.10 -9.66 -3.45
C PRO A 405 3.36 -9.33 -2.66
N GLU A 406 4.49 -9.91 -3.08
CA GLU A 406 5.80 -9.46 -2.63
C GLU A 406 6.16 -8.12 -3.29
N LEU A 407 7.01 -7.32 -2.65
CA LEU A 407 7.25 -5.94 -3.07
C LEU A 407 8.66 -5.75 -3.62
N ARG A 408 8.78 -5.18 -4.83
CA ARG A 408 10.08 -4.87 -5.44
C ARG A 408 10.78 -3.74 -4.69
N VAL A 409 12.07 -3.92 -4.39
CA VAL A 409 12.95 -2.88 -3.84
C VAL A 409 14.11 -2.52 -4.77
N GLY A 410 14.37 -3.34 -5.79
CA GLY A 410 15.47 -3.15 -6.72
C GLY A 410 15.58 -4.28 -7.72
N ARG A 411 16.80 -4.52 -8.21
CA ARG A 411 17.14 -5.63 -9.10
C ARG A 411 18.43 -6.33 -8.66
N LEU A 412 18.47 -7.64 -8.86
CA LEU A 412 19.69 -8.43 -8.67
C LEU A 412 20.68 -8.11 -9.79
N LEU A 413 21.95 -7.99 -9.44
CA LEU A 413 23.03 -7.83 -10.41
C LEU A 413 23.64 -9.19 -10.70
N LEU A 414 23.18 -9.78 -11.81
CA LEU A 414 23.68 -11.03 -12.34
C LEU A 414 24.68 -10.75 -13.48
N PRO A 415 25.61 -11.67 -13.78
CA PRO A 415 26.58 -11.50 -14.87
C PRO A 415 25.96 -11.62 -16.29
N TYR A 416 24.65 -11.50 -16.42
CA TYR A 416 23.88 -11.62 -17.67
C TYR A 416 22.87 -10.48 -17.80
N ASP A 417 22.41 -10.21 -19.02
CA ASP A 417 21.57 -9.03 -19.34
C ASP A 417 20.14 -9.08 -18.77
N GLU A 418 19.71 -10.20 -18.19
CA GLU A 418 18.34 -10.38 -17.71
C GLU A 418 18.10 -9.70 -16.35
N GLU A 419 17.13 -8.78 -16.29
CA GLU A 419 16.79 -8.05 -15.07
C GLU A 419 15.88 -8.90 -14.16
N VAL A 420 16.44 -9.45 -13.09
CA VAL A 420 15.68 -10.16 -12.04
C VAL A 420 15.31 -9.17 -10.92
N PRO A 421 14.02 -8.88 -10.68
CA PRO A 421 13.60 -8.00 -9.58
C PRO A 421 13.98 -8.57 -8.21
N ALA A 422 14.51 -7.72 -7.34
CA ALA A 422 14.74 -8.04 -5.93
C ALA A 422 13.46 -7.74 -5.14
N LEU A 423 12.88 -8.76 -4.51
CA LEU A 423 11.59 -8.70 -3.83
C LEU A 423 11.73 -8.84 -2.31
N VAL A 424 10.78 -8.26 -1.58
CA VAL A 424 10.72 -8.29 -0.11
C VAL A 424 9.37 -8.84 0.36
N PRO A 425 9.38 -9.85 1.27
CA PRO A 425 8.18 -10.45 1.85
C PRO A 425 7.67 -9.64 3.05
N LEU A 426 6.89 -8.57 2.81
CA LEU A 426 6.13 -7.84 3.85
C LEU A 426 4.75 -8.51 4.05
N LEU A 427 3.65 -7.77 4.23
CA LEU A 427 2.24 -8.20 4.30
C LEU A 427 2.06 -9.67 4.72
N ASP A 428 1.35 -10.52 3.97
CA ASP A 428 1.04 -11.90 4.38
C ASP A 428 2.24 -12.86 4.50
N HIS A 429 3.47 -12.35 4.47
CA HIS A 429 4.71 -13.11 4.51
C HIS A 429 5.58 -12.77 5.72
N GLY A 430 5.71 -11.49 6.11
CA GLY A 430 6.65 -11.13 7.17
C GLY A 430 6.82 -9.64 7.51
N HIS A 431 7.97 -9.36 8.12
CA HIS A 431 8.45 -8.06 8.59
C HIS A 431 9.73 -7.66 7.86
N VAL A 432 10.04 -6.37 7.82
CA VAL A 432 11.19 -5.82 7.10
C VAL A 432 12.04 -4.97 8.04
N VAL A 433 13.36 -5.20 8.01
CA VAL A 433 14.35 -4.43 8.77
C VAL A 433 15.35 -3.81 7.80
N ILE A 434 15.58 -2.51 7.95
CA ILE A 434 16.45 -1.73 7.08
C ILE A 434 17.65 -1.26 7.89
N ARG A 435 18.85 -1.47 7.35
CA ARG A 435 20.14 -1.13 7.97
C ARG A 435 21.03 -0.41 6.97
N GLY A 436 22.01 0.34 7.45
CA GLY A 436 22.97 1.03 6.59
C GLY A 436 22.61 2.50 6.40
N ASP A 437 22.74 3.00 5.16
CA ASP A 437 22.55 4.42 4.85
C ASP A 437 21.11 4.90 5.12
N GLU A 438 20.97 6.00 5.85
CA GLU A 438 19.67 6.52 6.27
C GLU A 438 18.82 7.02 5.10
N SER A 439 19.41 7.78 4.18
CA SER A 439 18.68 8.40 3.06
C SER A 439 18.18 7.35 2.08
N LEU A 440 19.03 6.39 1.72
CA LEU A 440 18.65 5.27 0.87
C LEU A 440 17.65 4.35 1.60
N GLY A 441 17.77 4.21 2.92
CA GLY A 441 16.80 3.49 3.74
C GLY A 441 15.41 4.13 3.69
N ASP A 442 15.31 5.45 3.75
CA ASP A 442 14.04 6.19 3.65
C ASP A 442 13.40 6.01 2.27
N ASP A 443 14.20 5.98 1.20
CA ASP A 443 13.74 5.64 -0.15
C ASP A 443 13.16 4.23 -0.23
N VAL A 444 13.79 3.24 0.42
CA VAL A 444 13.28 1.86 0.52
C VAL A 444 11.96 1.82 1.30
N VAL A 445 11.85 2.52 2.43
CA VAL A 445 10.59 2.62 3.20
C VAL A 445 9.48 3.22 2.32
N ALA A 446 9.75 4.35 1.67
CA ALA A 446 8.77 5.02 0.80
C ALA A 446 8.34 4.11 -0.37
N SER A 447 9.29 3.38 -0.96
CA SER A 447 9.04 2.41 -2.02
C SER A 447 8.10 1.29 -1.56
N LEU A 448 8.41 0.64 -0.43
CA LEU A 448 7.60 -0.43 0.14
C LEU A 448 6.19 0.05 0.49
N LEU A 449 6.06 1.21 1.13
CA LEU A 449 4.76 1.77 1.50
C LEU A 449 3.89 2.09 0.28
N LEU A 450 4.46 2.77 -0.72
CA LEU A 450 3.70 3.16 -1.91
C LEU A 450 3.32 1.93 -2.76
N ARG A 451 4.22 0.95 -2.91
CA ARG A 451 3.92 -0.31 -3.60
C ARG A 451 2.86 -1.12 -2.87
N ALA A 452 2.94 -1.22 -1.53
CA ALA A 452 1.93 -1.90 -0.73
C ALA A 452 0.54 -1.26 -0.90
N LEU A 453 0.47 0.07 -0.74
CA LEU A 453 -0.78 0.85 -0.90
C LEU A 453 -1.36 0.77 -2.32
N GLY A 454 -0.51 0.78 -3.35
CA GLY A 454 -0.94 0.72 -4.76
C GLY A 454 -1.35 -0.67 -5.24
N SER A 455 -1.01 -1.72 -4.49
CA SER A 455 -1.27 -3.13 -4.88
C SER A 455 -2.53 -3.72 -4.25
N VAL A 456 -3.13 -3.03 -3.28
CA VAL A 456 -4.34 -3.47 -2.56
C VAL A 456 -5.47 -2.46 -2.68
N GLU A 457 -6.71 -2.91 -2.48
CA GLU A 457 -7.88 -2.02 -2.41
C GLU A 457 -7.72 -0.96 -1.29
N ALA A 458 -8.17 0.27 -1.58
CA ALA A 458 -8.11 1.38 -0.64
C ALA A 458 -8.80 1.04 0.70
N GLY A 459 -8.12 1.32 1.82
CA GLY A 459 -8.63 1.07 3.17
C GLY A 459 -8.34 -0.32 3.73
N ARG A 460 -7.72 -1.22 2.95
CA ARG A 460 -7.27 -2.55 3.42
C ARG A 460 -5.94 -2.52 4.16
N ILE A 461 -5.15 -1.46 4.04
CA ILE A 461 -3.93 -1.24 4.83
C ILE A 461 -4.17 -0.10 5.81
N ARG A 462 -3.76 -0.28 7.07
CA ARG A 462 -3.66 0.75 8.10
C ARG A 462 -2.20 0.93 8.46
N LEU A 463 -1.72 2.16 8.41
CA LEU A 463 -0.34 2.55 8.69
C LEU A 463 -0.26 3.23 10.06
N THR A 464 0.77 2.90 10.82
CA THR A 464 1.10 3.62 12.05
C THR A 464 2.57 4.02 12.03
N GLY A 465 2.84 5.32 11.96
CA GLY A 465 4.20 5.86 11.92
C GLY A 465 4.69 6.26 13.30
N TYR A 466 5.85 5.76 13.69
CA TYR A 466 6.61 6.17 14.85
C TYR A 466 7.97 6.68 14.38
N ASP A 467 8.21 7.97 14.56
CA ASP A 467 9.42 8.68 14.12
C ASP A 467 9.73 9.77 15.15
N PRO A 468 10.34 9.41 16.30
CA PRO A 468 10.62 10.34 17.38
C PRO A 468 11.73 11.34 17.02
N GLU A 469 12.63 10.98 16.10
CA GLU A 469 13.79 11.79 15.71
C GLU A 469 13.41 12.93 14.75
N GLN A 470 12.55 12.67 13.77
CA GLN A 470 12.11 13.68 12.80
C GLN A 470 10.65 14.13 13.01
N LEU A 471 10.01 13.72 14.11
CA LEU A 471 8.62 14.05 14.45
C LEU A 471 7.62 13.72 13.32
N GLY A 472 7.85 12.61 12.60
CA GLY A 472 7.06 12.20 11.44
C GLY A 472 7.53 12.74 10.09
N GLY A 473 8.66 13.47 10.06
CA GLY A 473 9.28 14.01 8.85
C GLY A 473 9.58 12.95 7.79
N GLY A 474 10.00 11.74 8.18
CA GLY A 474 10.28 10.63 7.25
C GLY A 474 9.05 10.13 6.49
N LEU A 475 7.84 10.44 6.97
CA LEU A 475 6.56 10.06 6.35
C LEU A 475 5.74 11.27 5.88
N ALA A 476 6.34 12.46 5.79
CA ALA A 476 5.64 13.69 5.41
C ALA A 476 4.92 13.59 4.05
N GLY A 477 5.50 12.86 3.08
CA GLY A 477 4.87 12.61 1.77
C GLY A 477 3.55 11.82 1.85
N PHE A 478 3.34 11.05 2.92
CA PHE A 478 2.15 10.24 3.17
C PHE A 478 1.10 10.96 4.05
N ALA A 479 1.35 12.19 4.48
CA ALA A 479 0.44 12.98 5.30
C ALA A 479 -1.02 13.08 4.79
N PRO A 480 -1.32 13.09 3.46
CA PRO A 480 -2.70 13.09 2.98
C PRO A 480 -3.55 11.89 3.43
N LEU A 481 -2.94 10.79 3.89
CA LEU A 481 -3.63 9.61 4.42
C LEU A 481 -4.16 9.80 5.85
N ALA A 482 -3.65 10.78 6.60
CA ALA A 482 -3.99 10.96 8.01
C ALA A 482 -5.45 11.41 8.23
N PRO A 483 -6.02 12.38 7.49
CA PRO A 483 -7.43 12.76 7.63
C PRO A 483 -8.42 11.63 7.34
N ALA A 484 -8.04 10.67 6.48
CA ALA A 484 -8.84 9.47 6.18
C ALA A 484 -8.64 8.34 7.22
N GLY A 485 -7.81 8.55 8.24
CA GLY A 485 -7.46 7.56 9.27
C GLY A 485 -6.65 6.38 8.76
N VAL A 486 -6.11 6.45 7.53
CA VAL A 486 -5.29 5.38 6.95
C VAL A 486 -3.89 5.38 7.58
N LEU A 487 -3.34 6.57 7.86
CA LEU A 487 -2.07 6.76 8.57
C LEU A 487 -2.32 7.42 9.92
N THR A 488 -1.75 6.86 10.98
CA THR A 488 -1.74 7.47 12.33
C THR A 488 -0.31 7.71 12.77
N PHE A 489 -0.02 8.89 13.32
CA PHE A 489 1.29 9.22 13.87
C PHE A 489 1.31 9.04 15.39
N VAL A 490 2.37 8.41 15.88
CA VAL A 490 2.62 8.21 17.31
C VAL A 490 3.73 9.17 17.73
N GLY A 491 3.45 9.99 18.74
CA GLY A 491 4.41 10.95 19.27
C GLY A 491 5.55 10.30 20.08
N PRO A 492 6.58 11.08 20.44
CA PRO A 492 7.66 10.62 21.31
C PRO A 492 7.12 10.04 22.63
N GLY A 493 7.64 8.89 23.04
CA GLY A 493 7.17 8.16 24.24
C GLY A 493 5.93 7.27 24.05
N GLY A 494 5.30 7.27 22.88
CA GLY A 494 4.12 6.44 22.59
C GLY A 494 4.42 5.01 22.12
N LEU A 495 5.70 4.61 22.00
CA LEU A 495 6.10 3.31 21.44
C LEU A 495 5.56 2.12 22.26
N ALA A 496 5.69 2.16 23.58
CA ALA A 496 5.18 1.10 24.46
C ALA A 496 3.66 0.87 24.27
N ALA A 497 2.87 1.95 24.23
CA ALA A 497 1.42 1.87 24.03
C ALA A 497 1.08 1.31 22.63
N LEU A 498 1.79 1.73 21.58
CA LEU A 498 1.63 1.18 20.24
C LEU A 498 1.90 -0.34 20.21
N LEU A 499 3.01 -0.79 20.80
CA LEU A 499 3.37 -2.21 20.83
C LEU A 499 2.36 -3.02 21.63
N ASP A 500 1.88 -2.51 22.77
CA ASP A 500 0.84 -3.15 23.58
C ASP A 500 -0.48 -3.26 22.80
N ASP A 501 -0.92 -2.19 22.12
CA ASP A 501 -2.13 -2.18 21.28
C ASP A 501 -2.06 -3.21 20.14
N LEU A 502 -0.90 -3.33 19.49
CA LEU A 502 -0.68 -4.30 18.42
C LEU A 502 -0.69 -5.73 18.97
N VAL A 503 -0.07 -5.98 20.13
CA VAL A 503 -0.07 -7.31 20.77
C VAL A 503 -1.48 -7.71 21.21
N ASP A 504 -2.24 -6.78 21.78
CA ASP A 504 -3.64 -7.01 22.14
C ASP A 504 -4.51 -7.27 20.90
N HIS A 505 -4.23 -6.60 19.78
CA HIS A 505 -4.89 -6.91 18.51
C HIS A 505 -4.57 -8.33 18.04
N VAL A 506 -3.30 -8.74 18.04
CA VAL A 506 -2.88 -10.11 17.70
C VAL A 506 -3.60 -11.13 18.58
N ARG A 507 -3.70 -10.89 19.89
CA ARG A 507 -4.46 -11.76 20.81
C ARG A 507 -5.93 -11.87 20.40
N ARG A 508 -6.61 -10.74 20.15
CA ARG A 508 -8.02 -10.73 19.72
C ARG A 508 -8.22 -11.53 18.44
N ILE A 509 -7.40 -11.30 17.41
CA ILE A 509 -7.52 -12.01 16.14
C ILE A 509 -7.36 -13.52 16.33
N ASN A 510 -6.37 -13.92 17.13
CA ASN A 510 -6.13 -15.34 17.40
C ASN A 510 -7.30 -16.00 18.14
N GLU A 511 -7.92 -15.30 19.10
CA GLU A 511 -9.03 -15.82 19.90
C GLU A 511 -10.39 -15.79 19.17
N THR A 512 -10.67 -14.75 18.38
CA THR A 512 -12.02 -14.52 17.83
C THR A 512 -12.16 -14.80 16.34
N VAL A 513 -11.12 -14.51 15.55
CA VAL A 513 -11.19 -14.61 14.08
C VAL A 513 -10.60 -15.93 13.59
N LEU A 514 -9.39 -16.29 14.07
CA LEU A 514 -8.76 -17.56 13.71
C LEU A 514 -9.34 -18.72 14.52
N ALA A 515 -9.65 -18.50 15.80
CA ALA A 515 -10.34 -19.42 16.71
C ALA A 515 -9.81 -20.87 16.72
N GLY A 516 -8.54 -21.08 16.31
CA GLY A 516 -7.93 -22.40 16.14
C GLY A 516 -8.30 -23.16 14.87
N GLU A 517 -9.15 -22.61 13.99
CA GLU A 517 -9.56 -23.22 12.71
C GLU A 517 -8.53 -22.99 11.60
N HIS A 518 -7.82 -21.86 11.62
CA HIS A 518 -6.79 -21.49 10.64
C HIS A 518 -5.52 -21.00 11.33
N SER A 519 -4.36 -21.24 10.72
CA SER A 519 -3.04 -20.86 11.28
C SER A 519 -2.65 -19.40 11.01
N SER A 520 -3.31 -18.74 10.05
CA SER A 520 -3.08 -17.33 9.72
C SER A 520 -4.26 -16.69 8.99
N LEU A 521 -4.33 -15.35 9.00
CA LEU A 521 -5.31 -14.60 8.21
C LEU A 521 -5.15 -14.83 6.70
N ARG A 522 -3.92 -15.13 6.25
CA ARG A 522 -3.64 -15.51 4.86
C ARG A 522 -4.35 -16.81 4.49
N GLU A 523 -4.22 -17.83 5.34
CA GLU A 523 -4.87 -19.13 5.13
C GLU A 523 -6.40 -19.00 5.16
N LEU A 524 -6.93 -18.25 6.13
CA LEU A 524 -8.35 -17.95 6.23
C LEU A 524 -8.88 -17.23 4.98
N ALA A 525 -8.14 -16.23 4.47
CA ALA A 525 -8.52 -15.52 3.26
C ALA A 525 -8.49 -16.42 2.02
N ALA A 526 -7.51 -17.32 1.91
CA ALA A 526 -7.43 -18.30 0.83
C ALA A 526 -8.60 -19.31 0.88
N ALA A 527 -9.01 -19.73 2.08
CA ALA A 527 -10.11 -20.69 2.26
C ALA A 527 -11.50 -20.07 2.02
N THR A 528 -11.72 -18.83 2.47
CA THR A 528 -13.03 -18.17 2.43
C THR A 528 -13.20 -17.21 1.24
N GLY A 529 -12.12 -16.93 0.52
CA GLY A 529 -12.09 -15.92 -0.55
C GLY A 529 -12.28 -14.48 -0.06
N ARG A 530 -12.19 -14.23 1.25
CA ARG A 530 -12.35 -12.90 1.86
C ARG A 530 -11.39 -12.71 3.02
N ARG A 531 -10.72 -11.56 3.06
CA ARG A 531 -9.95 -11.13 4.24
C ARG A 531 -10.85 -10.36 5.21
N PRO A 532 -11.04 -10.82 6.46
CA PRO A 532 -11.93 -10.17 7.42
C PRO A 532 -11.33 -8.90 8.05
N GLU A 533 -10.00 -8.85 8.19
CA GLU A 533 -9.28 -7.78 8.87
C GLU A 533 -8.27 -7.09 7.93
N PRO A 534 -8.11 -5.77 8.00
CA PRO A 534 -7.10 -5.06 7.23
C PRO A 534 -5.67 -5.41 7.69
N TRP A 535 -4.70 -5.27 6.80
CA TRP A 535 -3.28 -5.30 7.19
C TRP A 535 -2.96 -4.08 8.05
N ARG A 536 -2.27 -4.29 9.18
CA ARG A 536 -1.73 -3.23 10.01
C ARG A 536 -0.23 -3.19 9.85
N VAL A 537 0.31 -2.10 9.34
CA VAL A 537 1.75 -1.91 9.15
C VAL A 537 2.22 -0.81 10.09
N ALA A 538 3.07 -1.16 11.05
CA ALA A 538 3.76 -0.18 11.89
C ALA A 538 5.14 0.12 11.30
N ILE A 539 5.42 1.41 11.10
CA ILE A 539 6.67 1.93 10.58
C ILE A 539 7.42 2.53 11.77
N LEU A 540 8.52 1.90 12.17
CA LEU A 540 9.35 2.30 13.30
C LEU A 540 10.66 2.87 12.76
N LEU A 541 10.75 4.20 12.70
CA LEU A 541 11.91 4.94 12.19
C LEU A 541 12.66 5.56 13.37
N GLY A 542 13.84 5.04 13.69
CA GLY A 542 14.62 5.55 14.83
C GLY A 542 14.14 4.97 16.16
N GLY A 543 15.08 4.77 17.07
CA GLY A 543 14.81 4.14 18.36
C GLY A 543 15.99 4.27 19.32
N ASP A 544 15.72 4.87 20.48
CA ASP A 544 16.60 4.78 21.65
C ASP A 544 16.70 3.32 22.14
N GLU A 545 17.55 3.04 23.13
CA GLU A 545 17.61 1.73 23.79
C GLU A 545 16.22 1.29 24.28
N LEU A 546 15.61 0.32 23.56
CA LEU A 546 14.33 -0.28 23.91
C LEU A 546 14.33 -0.76 25.36
N SER A 547 13.30 -0.39 26.12
CA SER A 547 13.07 -0.95 27.45
C SER A 547 12.85 -2.47 27.39
N ARG A 548 12.99 -3.14 28.54
CA ARG A 548 12.74 -4.59 28.64
C ARG A 548 11.32 -4.95 28.20
N HIS A 549 10.33 -4.11 28.50
CA HIS A 549 8.93 -4.33 28.12
C HIS A 549 8.75 -4.20 26.61
N GLU A 550 9.19 -3.08 26.02
CA GLU A 550 9.07 -2.84 24.57
C GLU A 550 9.79 -3.92 23.76
N ARG A 551 10.99 -4.33 24.18
CA ARG A 551 11.71 -5.43 23.54
C ARG A 551 10.92 -6.74 23.60
N GLY A 552 10.33 -7.05 24.76
CA GLY A 552 9.50 -8.23 24.93
C GLY A 552 8.24 -8.24 24.05
N GLN A 553 7.59 -7.09 23.88
CA GLN A 553 6.44 -6.96 22.98
C GLN A 553 6.83 -7.01 21.51
N LEU A 554 7.91 -6.32 21.14
CA LEU A 554 8.46 -6.35 19.78
C LEU A 554 8.81 -7.78 19.36
N ASP A 555 9.50 -8.54 20.22
CA ASP A 555 9.86 -9.94 19.97
C ASP A 555 8.63 -10.84 19.80
N ARG A 556 7.51 -10.55 20.47
CA ARG A 556 6.25 -11.28 20.26
C ARG A 556 5.66 -10.95 18.90
N LEU A 557 5.59 -9.66 18.55
CA LEU A 557 5.09 -9.22 17.24
C LEU A 557 5.92 -9.81 16.09
N LEU A 558 7.24 -9.86 16.21
CA LEU A 558 8.11 -10.47 15.19
C LEU A 558 7.89 -11.97 15.01
N ARG A 559 7.40 -12.68 16.04
CA ARG A 559 7.10 -14.13 15.96
C ARG A 559 5.70 -14.45 15.47
N THR A 560 4.69 -13.69 15.90
CA THR A 560 3.27 -14.04 15.69
C THR A 560 2.47 -12.98 14.96
N GLY A 561 3.01 -11.77 14.77
CA GLY A 561 2.31 -10.63 14.19
C GLY A 561 1.89 -10.88 12.75
N ALA A 562 2.79 -11.36 11.90
CA ALA A 562 2.52 -11.55 10.48
C ALA A 562 1.32 -12.49 10.21
N ALA A 563 1.21 -13.59 10.97
CA ALA A 563 0.10 -14.53 10.87
C ALA A 563 -1.26 -13.89 11.22
N CYS A 564 -1.25 -12.88 12.10
CA CYS A 564 -2.44 -12.13 12.52
C CYS A 564 -2.61 -10.80 11.79
N GLY A 565 -1.88 -10.55 10.69
CA GLY A 565 -2.03 -9.36 9.85
C GLY A 565 -1.34 -8.09 10.38
N VAL A 566 -0.41 -8.23 11.33
CA VAL A 566 0.43 -7.13 11.84
C VAL A 566 1.84 -7.25 11.26
N HIS A 567 2.31 -6.19 10.61
CA HIS A 567 3.60 -6.12 9.91
C HIS A 567 4.42 -4.94 10.40
N LEU A 568 5.74 -5.09 10.36
CA LEU A 568 6.67 -4.10 10.89
C LEU A 568 7.66 -3.73 9.79
N ILE A 569 7.86 -2.43 9.59
CA ILE A 569 8.98 -1.88 8.81
C ILE A 569 9.84 -1.11 9.80
N MET A 570 11.09 -1.52 9.99
CA MET A 570 11.94 -1.01 11.07
C MET A 570 13.27 -0.50 10.53
N ARG A 571 13.73 0.64 11.03
CA ARG A 571 15.07 1.19 10.77
C ARG A 571 15.69 1.68 12.08
N GLY A 572 16.93 1.30 12.35
CA GLY A 572 17.65 1.67 13.60
C GLY A 572 17.48 0.69 14.77
N PHE A 573 16.79 -0.44 14.58
CA PHE A 573 16.58 -1.46 15.61
C PHE A 573 17.52 -2.66 15.44
N PRO A 574 18.09 -3.23 16.53
CA PRO A 574 19.03 -4.35 16.45
C PRO A 574 18.32 -5.71 16.27
N VAL A 575 17.57 -5.87 15.18
CA VAL A 575 16.82 -7.09 14.84
C VAL A 575 17.52 -7.81 13.68
N GLY A 576 17.85 -9.09 13.86
CA GLY A 576 18.52 -9.92 12.84
C GLY A 576 17.56 -10.61 11.87
N ALA A 577 18.12 -11.16 10.79
CA ALA A 577 17.36 -11.99 9.85
C ALA A 577 16.86 -13.26 10.56
N GLY A 578 15.67 -13.71 10.18
CA GLY A 578 15.01 -14.87 10.78
C GLY A 578 13.78 -15.29 10.00
N THR A 579 13.08 -16.32 10.46
CA THR A 579 11.84 -16.78 9.81
C THR A 579 10.80 -15.65 9.81
N GLY A 580 10.40 -15.20 8.62
CA GLY A 580 9.44 -14.09 8.46
C GLY A 580 10.03 -12.70 8.72
N ILE A 581 11.36 -12.55 8.79
CA ILE A 581 12.05 -11.26 8.96
C ILE A 581 13.08 -11.09 7.83
N GLU A 582 12.81 -10.18 6.91
CA GLU A 582 13.72 -9.82 5.84
C GLU A 582 14.58 -8.62 6.25
N VAL A 583 15.89 -8.74 6.12
CA VAL A 583 16.86 -7.66 6.37
C VAL A 583 17.37 -7.12 5.04
N VAL A 584 17.20 -5.81 4.85
CA VAL A 584 17.73 -5.04 3.73
C VAL A 584 18.91 -4.22 4.24
N ASP A 585 20.13 -4.66 3.89
CA ASP A 585 21.36 -3.94 4.15
C ASP A 585 21.61 -2.96 3.00
N VAL A 586 21.39 -1.68 3.28
CA VAL A 586 21.42 -0.59 2.32
C VAL A 586 22.83 0.01 2.26
N ALA A 587 23.47 -0.16 1.12
CA ALA A 587 24.76 0.45 0.79
C ALA A 587 24.65 1.25 -0.51
N PRO A 588 25.43 2.33 -0.67
CA PRO A 588 25.41 3.12 -1.90
C PRO A 588 25.87 2.31 -3.11
N GLY A 589 25.20 2.50 -4.25
CA GLY A 589 25.56 1.85 -5.51
C GLY A 589 25.01 0.42 -5.62
N ASP A 590 25.89 -0.50 -6.00
CA ASP A 590 25.58 -1.88 -6.37
C ASP A 590 25.87 -2.87 -5.20
N ASP A 591 26.14 -2.36 -4.00
CA ASP A 591 26.57 -3.12 -2.82
C ASP A 591 25.43 -3.52 -1.85
N ALA A 592 24.18 -3.15 -2.12
CA ALA A 592 23.07 -3.48 -1.23
C ALA A 592 22.79 -4.99 -1.21
N ARG A 593 22.30 -5.51 -0.08
CA ARG A 593 22.06 -6.94 0.12
C ARG A 593 20.72 -7.20 0.79
N LEU A 594 20.09 -8.30 0.42
CA LEU A 594 18.85 -8.80 1.00
C LEU A 594 19.12 -10.16 1.63
N SER A 595 18.69 -10.38 2.87
CA SER A 595 18.90 -11.66 3.56
C SER A 595 18.32 -12.85 2.81
N GLY A 596 17.20 -12.67 2.11
CA GLY A 596 16.55 -13.71 1.30
C GLY A 596 17.27 -14.00 -0.02
N CYS A 597 18.11 -13.07 -0.51
CA CYS A 597 18.87 -13.20 -1.76
C CYS A 597 20.31 -13.68 -1.57
N GLY A 598 20.75 -13.91 -0.33
CA GLY A 598 22.11 -14.36 -0.01
C GLY A 598 23.18 -13.29 -0.30
N ASP A 599 24.30 -13.71 -0.89
CA ASP A 599 25.44 -12.83 -1.19
C ASP A 599 25.31 -12.06 -2.52
N LEU A 600 24.17 -12.17 -3.20
CA LEU A 600 23.96 -11.52 -4.49
C LEU A 600 23.82 -9.99 -4.31
N PRO A 601 24.60 -9.18 -5.05
CA PRO A 601 24.49 -7.73 -4.99
C PRO A 601 23.16 -7.28 -5.59
N VAL A 602 22.52 -6.32 -4.91
CA VAL A 602 21.27 -5.72 -5.32
C VAL A 602 21.50 -4.24 -5.61
N ARG A 603 21.03 -3.81 -6.77
CA ARG A 603 20.89 -2.39 -7.07
C ARG A 603 19.50 -1.94 -6.68
N LEU A 604 19.40 -1.09 -5.67
CA LEU A 604 18.13 -0.55 -5.20
C LEU A 604 17.50 0.36 -6.26
N ASP A 605 16.17 0.32 -6.35
CA ASP A 605 15.41 1.30 -7.12
C ASP A 605 15.59 2.68 -6.48
N PRO A 606 15.61 3.78 -7.26
CA PRO A 606 15.56 5.12 -6.67
C PRO A 606 14.24 5.31 -5.91
N GLY A 607 14.24 6.21 -4.91
CA GLY A 607 13.02 6.58 -4.20
C GLY A 607 11.88 7.02 -5.12
N PRO A 608 10.60 6.72 -4.78
CA PRO A 608 9.47 7.15 -5.58
C PRO A 608 9.40 8.68 -5.68
N PRO A 609 9.10 9.26 -6.86
CA PRO A 609 8.97 10.71 -6.98
C PRO A 609 7.89 11.26 -6.03
N ALA A 610 8.18 12.34 -5.31
CA ALA A 610 7.28 12.91 -4.30
C ALA A 610 5.87 13.26 -4.85
N ALA A 611 5.79 13.65 -6.13
CA ALA A 611 4.52 13.92 -6.82
C ALA A 611 3.65 12.65 -6.98
N VAL A 612 4.28 11.48 -7.19
CA VAL A 612 3.59 10.19 -7.29
C VAL A 612 3.07 9.78 -5.92
N ILE A 613 3.89 9.91 -4.86
CA ILE A 613 3.48 9.62 -3.47
C ILE A 613 2.26 10.46 -3.10
N THR A 614 2.37 11.78 -3.24
CA THR A 614 1.34 12.73 -2.78
C THR A 614 0.02 12.52 -3.53
N ARG A 615 0.07 12.38 -4.86
CA ARG A 615 -1.12 12.14 -5.69
C ARG A 615 -1.82 10.84 -5.32
N THR A 616 -1.07 9.75 -5.25
CA THR A 616 -1.62 8.43 -4.90
C THR A 616 -2.22 8.43 -3.50
N CYS A 617 -1.54 9.05 -2.53
CA CYS A 617 -2.05 9.16 -1.17
C CYS A 617 -3.36 9.94 -1.10
N ARG A 618 -3.53 11.01 -1.88
CA ARG A 618 -4.80 11.74 -1.98
C ARG A 618 -5.89 10.88 -2.61
N GLU A 619 -5.61 10.22 -3.72
CA GLU A 619 -6.57 9.34 -4.40
C GLU A 619 -7.05 8.21 -3.47
N ILE A 620 -6.14 7.58 -2.72
CA ILE A 620 -6.47 6.56 -1.72
C ILE A 620 -7.27 7.18 -0.55
N ALA A 621 -6.86 8.33 -0.03
CA ALA A 621 -7.57 9.01 1.05
C ALA A 621 -9.01 9.36 0.64
N ASP A 622 -9.20 9.86 -0.58
CA ASP A 622 -10.51 10.19 -1.15
C ASP A 622 -11.38 8.93 -1.32
N GLN A 623 -10.80 7.83 -1.80
CA GLN A 623 -11.50 6.54 -1.90
C GLN A 623 -11.90 5.97 -0.54
N VAL A 624 -11.02 6.04 0.46
CA VAL A 624 -11.34 5.60 1.83
C VAL A 624 -12.39 6.50 2.47
N ALA A 625 -12.29 7.82 2.26
CA ALA A 625 -13.27 8.78 2.75
C ALA A 625 -14.64 8.61 2.07
N ALA A 626 -14.66 8.21 0.79
CA ALA A 626 -15.87 7.85 0.07
C ALA A 626 -16.51 6.56 0.62
N GLY A 627 -15.70 5.61 1.08
CA GLY A 627 -16.14 4.30 1.57
C GLY A 627 -16.43 3.30 0.42
N PRO A 628 -16.81 2.05 0.74
CA PRO A 628 -17.28 1.09 -0.25
C PRO A 628 -18.48 1.68 -1.00
N ALA A 629 -18.62 1.36 -2.29
CA ALA A 629 -19.80 1.78 -3.04
C ALA A 629 -21.07 1.29 -2.29
N PRO A 630 -22.04 2.18 -2.09
CA PRO A 630 -23.26 1.82 -1.38
C PRO A 630 -23.98 0.68 -2.13
N VAL A 631 -24.49 -0.29 -1.37
CA VAL A 631 -25.27 -1.40 -1.93
C VAL A 631 -26.51 -0.83 -2.65
N ALA A 632 -27.00 -1.47 -3.70
CA ALA A 632 -28.22 -1.03 -4.37
C ALA A 632 -29.42 -1.08 -3.41
N LEU A 633 -30.36 -0.14 -3.52
CA LEU A 633 -31.63 -0.19 -2.78
C LEU A 633 -32.35 -1.54 -2.96
N ASP A 634 -32.24 -2.12 -4.15
CA ASP A 634 -32.82 -3.41 -4.54
C ASP A 634 -32.42 -4.56 -3.60
N SER A 635 -31.22 -4.48 -2.99
CA SER A 635 -30.76 -5.46 -2.00
C SER A 635 -31.60 -5.51 -0.72
N LEU A 636 -32.35 -4.44 -0.41
CA LEU A 636 -33.23 -4.38 0.76
C LEU A 636 -34.64 -4.91 0.47
N LEU A 637 -35.01 -4.99 -0.81
CA LEU A 637 -36.36 -5.30 -1.23
C LEU A 637 -36.63 -6.81 -1.12
N PRO A 638 -37.82 -7.22 -0.65
CA PRO A 638 -38.23 -8.62 -0.71
C PRO A 638 -38.48 -9.06 -2.16
N GLU A 639 -38.41 -10.36 -2.43
CA GLU A 639 -38.81 -10.93 -3.74
C GLU A 639 -40.28 -10.61 -4.06
N ASP A 640 -41.17 -10.87 -3.08
CA ASP A 640 -42.59 -10.55 -3.16
C ASP A 640 -42.95 -9.36 -2.28
N ALA A 641 -43.61 -8.36 -2.88
CA ALA A 641 -44.09 -7.20 -2.15
C ALA A 641 -45.28 -7.56 -1.23
N TRP A 642 -45.40 -6.82 -0.12
CA TRP A 642 -46.58 -6.77 0.75
C TRP A 642 -46.99 -8.09 1.45
N GLN A 643 -46.05 -9.00 1.67
CA GLN A 643 -46.33 -10.27 2.35
C GLN A 643 -46.24 -10.20 3.88
N GLN A 644 -45.75 -9.10 4.46
CA GLN A 644 -45.53 -9.00 5.91
C GLN A 644 -46.72 -8.36 6.63
N SER A 645 -47.06 -8.89 7.81
CA SER A 645 -48.03 -8.28 8.72
C SER A 645 -47.35 -7.38 9.74
N SER A 646 -47.88 -6.18 9.93
CA SER A 646 -47.41 -5.24 10.94
C SER A 646 -48.13 -5.41 12.28
N ALA A 647 -48.89 -6.50 12.52
CA ALA A 647 -49.66 -6.66 13.76
C ALA A 647 -48.82 -6.43 15.03
N ARG A 648 -47.60 -6.97 15.09
CA ARG A 648 -46.69 -6.84 16.27
C ARG A 648 -45.57 -5.82 16.08
N ALA A 649 -45.03 -5.70 14.87
CA ALA A 649 -43.84 -4.89 14.62
C ALA A 649 -43.69 -4.55 13.13
N LEU A 650 -42.88 -3.54 12.85
CA LEU A 650 -42.37 -3.19 11.53
C LEU A 650 -40.87 -3.47 11.50
N THR A 651 -40.44 -4.48 10.76
CA THR A 651 -39.03 -4.89 10.66
C THR A 651 -38.59 -4.89 9.20
N ALA A 652 -37.51 -4.17 8.91
CA ALA A 652 -36.91 -4.14 7.58
C ALA A 652 -35.38 -4.08 7.66
N PRO A 653 -34.66 -4.63 6.68
CA PRO A 653 -33.22 -4.41 6.58
C PRO A 653 -32.95 -2.94 6.26
N LEU A 654 -31.95 -2.35 6.94
CA LEU A 654 -31.50 -0.99 6.67
C LEU A 654 -30.28 -0.96 5.74
N GLY A 655 -29.57 -2.07 5.61
CA GLY A 655 -28.31 -2.21 4.90
C GLY A 655 -27.56 -3.44 5.38
N ASP A 656 -26.29 -3.56 4.97
CA ASP A 656 -25.45 -4.71 5.34
C ASP A 656 -24.44 -4.35 6.40
N SER A 657 -24.12 -5.28 7.30
CA SER A 657 -22.98 -5.14 8.19
C SER A 657 -21.67 -5.05 7.39
N PRO A 658 -20.55 -4.59 8.00
CA PRO A 658 -19.24 -4.68 7.37
C PRO A 658 -18.89 -6.09 6.86
N GLN A 659 -19.43 -7.14 7.52
CA GLN A 659 -19.25 -8.55 7.16
C GLN A 659 -20.19 -9.03 6.03
N GLY A 660 -21.15 -8.19 5.60
CA GLY A 660 -22.06 -8.49 4.49
C GLY A 660 -23.37 -9.19 4.87
N SER A 661 -23.73 -9.23 6.16
CA SER A 661 -25.03 -9.75 6.61
C SER A 661 -26.04 -8.60 6.78
N PRO A 662 -27.34 -8.78 6.43
CA PRO A 662 -28.32 -7.71 6.54
C PRO A 662 -28.57 -7.28 8.00
N VAL A 663 -28.56 -5.98 8.23
CA VAL A 663 -28.86 -5.35 9.52
C VAL A 663 -30.33 -4.95 9.55
N HIS A 664 -31.15 -5.77 10.19
CA HIS A 664 -32.56 -5.48 10.41
C HIS A 664 -32.78 -4.46 11.53
N VAL A 665 -33.68 -3.52 11.27
CA VAL A 665 -34.16 -2.50 12.21
C VAL A 665 -35.66 -2.70 12.42
N THR A 666 -36.08 -2.63 13.68
CA THR A 666 -37.46 -2.93 14.10
C THR A 666 -38.06 -1.75 14.84
N LEU A 667 -39.30 -1.38 14.48
CA LEU A 667 -40.19 -0.54 15.28
C LEU A 667 -41.27 -1.45 15.87
N SER A 668 -41.30 -1.58 17.20
CA SER A 668 -42.25 -2.44 17.91
C SER A 668 -42.66 -1.79 19.24
N ASP A 669 -43.08 -2.56 20.24
CA ASP A 669 -43.25 -2.01 21.59
C ASP A 669 -41.90 -1.68 22.25
N TYR A 670 -40.83 -2.41 21.86
CA TYR A 670 -39.45 -2.14 22.27
C TYR A 670 -38.46 -2.60 21.20
N PRO A 671 -37.73 -1.68 20.51
CA PRO A 671 -37.77 -0.23 20.66
C PRO A 671 -38.97 0.42 19.93
N PRO A 672 -39.64 1.44 20.51
CA PRO A 672 -40.86 2.01 19.94
C PRO A 672 -40.66 3.20 18.99
N HIS A 673 -39.65 4.03 19.24
CA HIS A 673 -39.40 5.26 18.49
C HIS A 673 -37.91 5.36 18.13
N ALA A 674 -37.61 6.03 17.02
CA ALA A 674 -36.25 6.17 16.51
C ALA A 674 -35.77 7.63 16.56
N LEU A 675 -34.52 7.84 16.97
CA LEU A 675 -33.83 9.11 16.89
C LEU A 675 -32.62 8.97 15.94
N ILE A 676 -32.59 9.77 14.88
CA ILE A 676 -31.58 9.73 13.83
C ILE A 676 -30.77 11.03 13.85
N ALA A 677 -29.45 10.93 13.96
CA ALA A 677 -28.57 12.09 13.96
C ALA A 677 -27.49 11.97 12.89
N GLY A 678 -27.22 13.07 12.17
CA GLY A 678 -26.21 13.09 11.12
C GLY A 678 -26.01 14.48 10.53
N PRO A 679 -24.79 15.08 10.59
CA PRO A 679 -24.49 16.34 9.93
C PRO A 679 -24.86 16.36 8.44
N SER A 680 -25.00 17.55 7.87
CA SER A 680 -25.29 17.69 6.43
C SER A 680 -24.27 16.93 5.56
N GLY A 681 -24.76 16.24 4.53
CA GLY A 681 -23.92 15.46 3.61
C GLY A 681 -23.44 14.10 4.12
N THR A 682 -23.86 13.66 5.31
CA THR A 682 -23.49 12.34 5.86
C THR A 682 -24.37 11.18 5.38
N GLY A 683 -25.50 11.46 4.71
CA GLY A 683 -26.41 10.45 4.18
C GLY A 683 -27.68 10.22 4.99
N LYS A 684 -28.06 11.13 5.90
CA LYS A 684 -29.26 11.01 6.75
C LYS A 684 -30.56 10.81 5.94
N THR A 685 -30.82 11.69 4.98
CA THR A 685 -32.01 11.60 4.10
C THR A 685 -32.00 10.30 3.30
N ASN A 686 -30.82 9.88 2.82
CA ASN A 686 -30.64 8.61 2.12
C ASN A 686 -30.99 7.41 3.01
N LEU A 687 -30.57 7.41 4.28
CA LEU A 687 -30.90 6.39 5.26
C LEU A 687 -32.41 6.31 5.52
N ILE A 688 -33.06 7.48 5.71
CA ILE A 688 -34.51 7.55 5.90
C ILE A 688 -35.25 6.96 4.70
N TYR A 689 -34.82 7.31 3.48
CA TYR A 689 -35.39 6.74 2.27
C TYR A 689 -35.17 5.24 2.21
N ALA A 690 -33.93 4.75 2.33
CA ALA A 690 -33.64 3.32 2.31
C ALA A 690 -34.56 2.53 3.25
N TRP A 691 -34.75 3.04 4.48
CA TRP A 691 -35.63 2.40 5.45
C TRP A 691 -37.11 2.45 5.06
N MET A 692 -37.60 3.61 4.62
CA MET A 692 -38.98 3.76 4.15
C MET A 692 -39.29 2.85 2.96
N GLY A 693 -38.36 2.73 2.00
CA GLY A 693 -38.50 1.84 0.84
C GLY A 693 -38.55 0.37 1.24
N ALA A 694 -37.64 -0.04 2.12
CA ALA A 694 -37.61 -1.40 2.63
C ALA A 694 -38.88 -1.77 3.42
N LEU A 695 -39.45 -0.82 4.18
CA LEU A 695 -40.73 -0.99 4.87
C LEU A 695 -41.92 -1.02 3.89
N ALA A 696 -42.00 -0.06 2.97
CA ALA A 696 -43.10 0.06 2.00
C ALA A 696 -43.17 -1.13 1.03
N ALA A 697 -42.03 -1.74 0.71
CA ALA A 697 -41.98 -2.94 -0.11
C ALA A 697 -42.52 -4.18 0.65
N ARG A 698 -42.37 -4.24 1.98
CA ARG A 698 -42.74 -5.41 2.79
C ARG A 698 -44.16 -5.39 3.32
N TYR A 699 -44.65 -4.22 3.72
CA TYR A 699 -45.95 -4.03 4.34
C TYR A 699 -46.90 -3.36 3.36
N SER A 700 -48.16 -3.79 3.27
CA SER A 700 -49.16 -3.11 2.41
C SER A 700 -49.58 -1.75 2.99
N PRO A 701 -50.24 -0.88 2.20
CA PRO A 701 -50.81 0.38 2.71
C PRO A 701 -51.93 0.21 3.76
N ALA A 702 -52.47 -1.00 3.92
CA ALA A 702 -53.40 -1.36 5.00
C ALA A 702 -52.65 -1.72 6.29
N GLU A 703 -51.39 -2.14 6.18
CA GLU A 703 -50.52 -2.49 7.30
C GLU A 703 -49.72 -1.29 7.81
N LEU A 704 -49.33 -0.36 6.93
CA LEU A 704 -48.40 0.74 7.23
C LEU A 704 -48.85 2.08 6.60
N ALA A 705 -48.82 3.14 7.40
CA ALA A 705 -49.08 4.51 6.99
C ALA A 705 -47.92 5.46 7.39
N PHE A 706 -47.48 6.30 6.45
CA PHE A 706 -46.44 7.31 6.67
C PHE A 706 -47.02 8.72 6.76
N TYR A 707 -46.51 9.48 7.73
CA TYR A 707 -46.73 10.92 7.86
C TYR A 707 -45.36 11.59 7.85
N LEU A 708 -45.09 12.43 6.85
CA LEU A 708 -43.75 12.94 6.59
C LEU A 708 -43.73 14.46 6.77
N LEU A 709 -42.80 14.96 7.59
CA LEU A 709 -42.54 16.39 7.74
C LEU A 709 -41.08 16.69 7.46
N ASP A 710 -40.83 17.67 6.60
CA ASP A 710 -39.51 18.24 6.32
C ASP A 710 -39.49 19.71 6.77
N PHE A 711 -38.75 20.00 7.84
CA PHE A 711 -38.51 21.36 8.32
C PHE A 711 -37.30 22.04 7.64
N LYS A 712 -36.75 21.47 6.57
CA LYS A 712 -35.68 22.08 5.77
C LYS A 712 -36.25 22.87 4.59
N GLU A 713 -35.51 23.88 4.13
CA GLU A 713 -35.69 24.48 2.80
C GLU A 713 -35.33 23.43 1.74
N GLY A 714 -36.33 22.70 1.24
CA GLY A 714 -36.14 21.57 0.35
C GLY A 714 -37.38 20.69 0.21
N VAL A 715 -37.54 20.07 -0.96
CA VAL A 715 -38.71 19.25 -1.32
C VAL A 715 -38.45 17.75 -1.18
N SER A 716 -37.67 17.34 -0.17
CA SER A 716 -37.12 15.98 -0.11
C SER A 716 -38.24 14.92 -0.14
N PHE A 717 -39.25 15.06 0.73
CA PHE A 717 -40.41 14.17 0.79
C PHE A 717 -41.51 14.47 -0.26
N ALA A 718 -41.51 15.63 -0.92
CA ALA A 718 -42.57 16.00 -1.88
C ALA A 718 -42.70 14.99 -3.03
N ARG A 719 -41.60 14.30 -3.36
CA ARG A 719 -41.57 13.25 -4.39
C ARG A 719 -42.50 12.06 -4.10
N PHE A 720 -42.88 11.87 -2.84
CA PHE A 720 -43.78 10.80 -2.41
C PHE A 720 -45.25 11.20 -2.46
N ALA A 721 -45.55 12.43 -2.87
CA ALA A 721 -46.89 12.92 -3.20
C ALA A 721 -47.04 13.12 -4.73
N PRO A 722 -48.27 13.18 -5.26
CA PRO A 722 -48.49 13.38 -6.68
C PRO A 722 -47.91 14.72 -7.16
N GLY A 723 -47.07 14.68 -8.18
CA GLY A 723 -46.49 15.86 -8.81
C GLY A 723 -47.18 16.24 -10.12
N ARG A 724 -46.87 17.44 -10.64
CA ARG A 724 -47.37 17.89 -11.95
C ARG A 724 -46.86 17.05 -13.13
N ARG A 725 -45.64 16.53 -13.03
CA ARG A 725 -44.98 15.71 -14.08
C ARG A 725 -45.20 14.22 -13.90
N ASP A 726 -45.25 13.77 -12.65
CA ASP A 726 -45.43 12.37 -12.29
C ASP A 726 -46.62 12.30 -11.33
N PRO A 727 -47.77 11.76 -11.76
CA PRO A 727 -48.95 11.65 -10.92
C PRO A 727 -48.84 10.48 -9.93
N SER A 728 -47.79 9.66 -9.99
CA SER A 728 -47.58 8.59 -9.01
C SER A 728 -47.19 9.13 -7.64
N TRP A 729 -47.48 8.35 -6.61
CA TRP A 729 -47.13 8.64 -5.23
C TRP A 729 -46.86 7.34 -4.49
N LEU A 730 -46.23 7.41 -3.31
CA LEU A 730 -46.01 6.23 -2.48
C LEU A 730 -47.32 5.87 -1.75
N PRO A 731 -47.96 4.70 -2.00
CA PRO A 731 -49.30 4.38 -1.47
C PRO A 731 -49.44 4.41 0.05
N HIS A 732 -48.35 4.22 0.78
CA HIS A 732 -48.31 4.24 2.24
C HIS A 732 -48.40 5.64 2.82
N VAL A 733 -48.06 6.67 2.05
CA VAL A 733 -48.03 8.05 2.54
C VAL A 733 -49.46 8.58 2.65
N ARG A 734 -49.76 9.25 3.77
CA ARG A 734 -51.05 9.92 4.03
C ARG A 734 -50.89 11.44 4.05
N LEU A 735 -49.75 11.93 4.53
CA LEU A 735 -49.44 13.34 4.65
C LEU A 735 -47.96 13.59 4.32
N VAL A 736 -47.71 14.66 3.57
CA VAL A 736 -46.38 15.22 3.34
C VAL A 736 -46.43 16.72 3.66
N GLY A 737 -45.62 17.18 4.60
CA GLY A 737 -45.33 18.59 4.82
C GLY A 737 -43.91 18.93 4.35
N VAL A 738 -43.78 19.91 3.46
CA VAL A 738 -42.49 20.45 3.01
C VAL A 738 -42.43 21.96 3.24
N ASN A 739 -41.23 22.52 3.32
CA ASN A 739 -41.00 23.94 3.60
C ASN A 739 -41.75 24.40 4.87
N VAL A 740 -41.80 23.54 5.89
CA VAL A 740 -42.58 23.79 7.12
C VAL A 740 -41.78 24.62 8.14
N ASN A 741 -40.55 25.03 7.83
CA ASN A 741 -39.69 25.84 8.69
C ASN A 741 -40.34 27.16 9.11
N THR A 742 -41.16 27.76 8.25
CA THR A 742 -41.87 29.02 8.51
C THR A 742 -43.25 28.81 9.13
N ASP A 743 -43.77 27.57 9.16
CA ASP A 743 -45.11 27.18 9.63
C ASP A 743 -45.06 26.04 10.66
N ARG A 744 -44.39 26.29 11.80
CA ARG A 744 -44.30 25.33 12.92
C ARG A 744 -45.68 24.85 13.39
N GLU A 745 -46.72 25.65 13.18
CA GLU A 745 -48.11 25.32 13.44
C GLU A 745 -48.58 24.06 12.70
N PHE A 746 -48.06 23.76 11.51
CA PHE A 746 -48.40 22.54 10.78
C PHE A 746 -47.81 21.30 11.44
N GLY A 747 -46.58 21.39 11.94
CA GLY A 747 -45.98 20.32 12.75
C GLY A 747 -46.77 20.06 14.03
N LEU A 748 -47.20 21.13 14.71
CA LEU A 748 -48.09 21.03 15.86
C LEU A 748 -49.44 20.39 15.49
N ALA A 749 -50.03 20.76 14.35
CA ALA A 749 -51.27 20.17 13.86
C ALA A 749 -51.13 18.67 13.60
N LEU A 750 -50.00 18.20 13.04
CA LEU A 750 -49.73 16.77 12.91
C LEU A 750 -49.70 16.08 14.28
N LEU A 751 -49.02 16.64 15.27
CA LEU A 751 -48.98 16.04 16.62
C LEU A 751 -50.38 15.98 17.25
N ARG A 752 -51.20 17.03 17.10
CA ARG A 752 -52.59 17.03 17.56
C ARG A 752 -53.42 15.96 16.86
N PHE A 753 -53.26 15.80 15.55
CA PHE A 753 -53.91 14.76 14.76
C PHE A 753 -53.51 13.35 15.25
N LEU A 754 -52.21 13.09 15.43
CA LEU A 754 -51.72 11.82 15.96
C LEU A 754 -52.23 11.55 17.39
N GLY A 755 -52.33 12.58 18.22
CA GLY A 755 -52.92 12.47 19.56
C GLY A 755 -54.43 12.20 19.55
N ALA A 756 -55.16 12.69 18.55
CA ALA A 756 -56.57 12.33 18.32
C ALA A 756 -56.69 10.87 17.84
N GLU A 757 -55.84 10.45 16.92
CA GLU A 757 -55.78 9.07 16.43
C GLU A 757 -55.43 8.09 17.55
N LEU A 758 -54.48 8.43 18.43
CA LEU A 758 -54.15 7.65 19.62
C LEU A 758 -55.38 7.43 20.51
N ARG A 759 -56.18 8.49 20.73
CA ARG A 759 -57.43 8.40 21.52
C ARG A 759 -58.48 7.57 20.81
N SER A 760 -58.66 7.75 19.51
CA SER A 760 -59.60 6.97 18.68
C SER A 760 -59.30 5.47 18.77
N ARG A 761 -58.02 5.09 18.65
CA ARG A 761 -57.55 3.71 18.78
C ARG A 761 -57.75 3.16 20.19
N ALA A 762 -57.43 3.95 21.22
CA ALA A 762 -57.64 3.53 22.60
C ALA A 762 -59.13 3.31 22.92
N ASP A 763 -60.02 4.16 22.40
CA ASP A 763 -61.47 4.01 22.55
C ASP A 763 -61.98 2.78 21.77
N ALA A 764 -61.43 2.50 20.59
CA ALA A 764 -61.72 1.28 19.85
C ALA A 764 -61.26 0.03 20.60
N ALA A 765 -60.01 0.00 21.07
CA ALA A 765 -59.46 -1.08 21.88
C ALA A 765 -60.31 -1.34 23.13
N LYS A 766 -60.73 -0.27 23.82
CA LYS A 766 -61.61 -0.36 24.99
C LYS A 766 -62.98 -0.98 24.67
N ARG A 767 -63.58 -0.68 23.51
CA ARG A 767 -64.86 -1.28 23.09
C ARG A 767 -64.75 -2.80 22.88
N HIS A 768 -63.57 -3.29 22.51
CA HIS A 768 -63.28 -4.71 22.33
C HIS A 768 -62.58 -5.33 23.55
N GLU A 769 -62.45 -4.61 24.68
CA GLU A 769 -61.78 -5.06 25.90
C GLU A 769 -60.31 -5.48 25.72
N VAL A 770 -59.64 -4.90 24.72
CA VAL A 770 -58.22 -5.17 24.40
C VAL A 770 -57.33 -3.96 24.72
N THR A 771 -56.03 -4.18 24.75
CA THR A 771 -55.06 -3.19 25.27
C THR A 771 -54.09 -2.65 24.23
N ASN A 772 -53.84 -3.38 23.15
CA ASN A 772 -52.86 -3.04 22.13
C ASN A 772 -53.41 -3.19 20.71
N LEU A 773 -52.68 -2.62 19.74
CA LEU A 773 -53.07 -2.61 18.33
C LEU A 773 -53.19 -4.02 17.72
N ALA A 774 -52.33 -4.97 18.15
CA ALA A 774 -52.34 -6.32 17.60
C ALA A 774 -53.65 -7.05 17.95
N GLU A 775 -54.07 -6.94 19.21
CA GLU A 775 -55.35 -7.45 19.71
C GLU A 775 -56.54 -6.72 19.05
N LEU A 776 -56.47 -5.39 18.94
CA LEU A 776 -57.53 -4.61 18.29
C LEU A 776 -57.76 -5.05 16.85
N ARG A 777 -56.70 -5.31 16.07
CA ARG A 777 -56.83 -5.81 14.69
C ARG A 777 -57.39 -7.23 14.62
N ALA A 778 -57.14 -8.06 15.64
CA ALA A 778 -57.67 -9.40 15.69
C ALA A 778 -59.19 -9.39 16.00
N GLU A 779 -59.63 -8.52 16.92
CA GLU A 779 -61.02 -8.40 17.34
C GLU A 779 -61.88 -7.51 16.43
N ASP A 780 -61.25 -6.56 15.71
CA ASP A 780 -61.88 -5.71 14.69
C ASP A 780 -61.14 -5.84 13.34
N PRO A 781 -61.30 -6.98 12.63
CA PRO A 781 -60.64 -7.21 11.34
C PRO A 781 -61.19 -6.34 10.20
N THR A 782 -62.39 -5.76 10.39
CA THR A 782 -63.00 -4.82 9.45
C THR A 782 -62.50 -3.38 9.62
N GLY A 783 -61.91 -3.07 10.77
CA GLY A 783 -61.36 -1.76 11.07
C GLY A 783 -60.06 -1.48 10.33
N SER A 784 -59.84 -0.22 9.98
CA SER A 784 -58.62 0.24 9.30
C SER A 784 -57.62 0.76 10.32
N TRP A 785 -56.69 -0.11 10.73
CA TRP A 785 -55.77 0.17 11.83
C TRP A 785 -54.28 0.10 11.44
N PRO A 786 -53.79 0.73 10.35
CA PRO A 786 -52.40 0.66 9.93
C PRO A 786 -51.45 1.17 11.03
N ARG A 787 -50.26 0.60 11.14
CA ARG A 787 -49.21 1.18 12.00
C ARG A 787 -48.76 2.49 11.39
N ILE A 788 -48.68 3.52 12.21
CA ILE A 788 -48.29 4.86 11.78
C ILE A 788 -46.79 5.03 12.05
N VAL A 789 -46.06 5.47 11.04
CA VAL A 789 -44.68 5.95 11.19
C VAL A 789 -44.66 7.42 10.80
N ALA A 790 -44.55 8.29 11.80
CA ALA A 790 -44.40 9.73 11.61
C ALA A 790 -42.92 10.09 11.56
N VAL A 791 -42.43 10.49 10.39
CA VAL A 791 -41.04 10.90 10.16
C VAL A 791 -40.99 12.42 10.19
N VAL A 792 -40.24 12.97 11.14
CA VAL A 792 -40.06 14.42 11.30
C VAL A 792 -38.58 14.74 11.13
N ASP A 793 -38.22 15.24 9.95
CA ASP A 793 -36.86 15.69 9.66
C ASP A 793 -36.65 17.14 10.13
N GLU A 794 -35.49 17.39 10.73
CA GLU A 794 -35.17 18.61 11.48
C GLU A 794 -36.20 18.97 12.57
N PHE A 795 -36.62 17.96 13.36
CA PHE A 795 -37.65 18.11 14.39
C PHE A 795 -37.36 19.23 15.41
N GLN A 796 -36.08 19.60 15.62
CA GLN A 796 -35.71 20.67 16.53
C GLN A 796 -36.30 22.03 16.14
N VAL A 797 -36.65 22.24 14.87
CA VAL A 797 -37.31 23.46 14.40
C VAL A 797 -38.69 23.60 15.05
N LEU A 798 -39.44 22.50 15.20
CA LEU A 798 -40.74 22.49 15.89
C LEU A 798 -40.59 22.92 17.36
N LEU A 799 -39.50 22.50 17.99
CA LEU A 799 -39.20 22.75 19.40
C LEU A 799 -38.47 24.08 19.65
N SER A 800 -38.08 24.80 18.60
CA SER A 800 -37.35 26.05 18.71
C SER A 800 -38.23 27.15 19.32
N GLY A 801 -37.62 28.08 20.07
CA GLY A 801 -38.35 29.19 20.69
C GLY A 801 -38.87 28.92 22.11
N ARG A 802 -39.45 29.97 22.73
CA ARG A 802 -40.05 29.94 24.07
C ARG A 802 -41.50 30.42 23.99
N ASP A 803 -42.26 29.82 23.09
CA ASP A 803 -43.65 30.16 22.78
C ASP A 803 -44.63 29.02 23.12
N ALA A 804 -45.93 29.31 23.03
CA ALA A 804 -47.00 28.34 23.28
C ALA A 804 -46.96 27.15 22.29
N VAL A 805 -46.51 27.38 21.05
CA VAL A 805 -46.39 26.33 20.02
C VAL A 805 -45.33 25.31 20.43
N ALA A 806 -44.15 25.77 20.85
CA ALA A 806 -43.07 24.91 21.35
C ALA A 806 -43.51 24.14 22.59
N ALA A 807 -44.15 24.82 23.55
CA ALA A 807 -44.62 24.19 24.78
C ALA A 807 -45.63 23.07 24.51
N GLU A 808 -46.65 23.34 23.68
CA GLU A 808 -47.68 22.34 23.36
C GLU A 808 -47.14 21.19 22.50
N ALA A 809 -46.26 21.48 21.54
CA ALA A 809 -45.64 20.45 20.71
C ALA A 809 -44.87 19.43 21.55
N VAL A 810 -44.24 19.88 22.62
CA VAL A 810 -43.51 19.03 23.56
C VAL A 810 -44.45 18.16 24.35
N ASP A 811 -45.49 18.74 24.94
CA ASP A 811 -46.46 17.99 25.74
C ASP A 811 -47.11 16.88 24.90
N LEU A 812 -47.43 17.18 23.64
CA LEU A 812 -47.95 16.20 22.68
C LEU A 812 -46.91 15.15 22.29
N LEU A 813 -45.65 15.53 22.03
CA LEU A 813 -44.58 14.58 21.74
C LEU A 813 -44.33 13.63 22.92
N GLU A 814 -44.36 14.13 24.15
CA GLU A 814 -44.20 13.31 25.35
C GLU A 814 -45.36 12.32 25.54
N ASP A 815 -46.60 12.76 25.35
CA ASP A 815 -47.75 11.85 25.43
C ASP A 815 -47.72 10.79 24.33
N LEU A 816 -47.39 11.19 23.09
CA LEU A 816 -47.25 10.29 21.95
C LEU A 816 -46.10 9.30 22.13
N ALA A 817 -44.93 9.74 22.59
CA ALA A 817 -43.78 8.86 22.80
C ALA A 817 -44.02 7.85 23.95
N ARG A 818 -44.79 8.24 24.96
CA ARG A 818 -45.11 7.37 26.10
C ARG A 818 -46.20 6.34 25.78
N ARG A 819 -47.27 6.75 25.08
CA ARG A 819 -48.47 5.93 24.86
C ARG A 819 -48.58 5.35 23.46
N GLY A 820 -47.94 5.97 22.47
CA GLY A 820 -48.07 5.66 21.05
C GLY A 820 -47.67 4.23 20.69
N ARG A 821 -46.64 3.67 21.37
CA ARG A 821 -46.15 2.31 21.13
C ARG A 821 -47.26 1.24 21.11
N SER A 822 -48.11 1.25 22.14
CA SER A 822 -49.21 0.27 22.31
C SER A 822 -50.30 0.41 21.25
N GLN A 823 -50.45 1.60 20.68
CA GLN A 823 -51.43 1.92 19.64
C GLN A 823 -50.82 1.87 18.23
N GLY A 824 -49.57 1.40 18.12
CA GLY A 824 -48.80 1.30 16.88
C GLY A 824 -48.57 2.64 16.18
N ILE A 825 -48.34 3.70 16.96
CA ILE A 825 -47.89 5.00 16.48
C ILE A 825 -46.40 5.14 16.84
N HIS A 826 -45.56 5.18 15.82
CA HIS A 826 -44.11 5.26 15.92
C HIS A 826 -43.62 6.63 15.43
N LEU A 827 -42.61 7.16 16.10
CA LEU A 827 -42.03 8.48 15.81
C LEU A 827 -40.59 8.25 15.37
N VAL A 828 -40.22 8.83 14.22
CA VAL A 828 -38.85 8.84 13.71
C VAL A 828 -38.43 10.29 13.65
N LEU A 829 -37.64 10.73 14.63
CA LEU A 829 -37.15 12.10 14.73
C LEU A 829 -35.73 12.17 14.16
N ALA A 830 -35.48 13.10 13.26
CA ALA A 830 -34.19 13.25 12.61
C ALA A 830 -33.64 14.67 12.77
N SER A 831 -32.33 14.81 12.99
CA SER A 831 -31.68 16.13 13.13
C SER A 831 -30.29 16.17 12.51
N GLN A 832 -29.97 17.29 11.85
CA GLN A 832 -28.60 17.59 11.39
C GLN A 832 -27.73 18.20 12.48
N ASP A 833 -28.33 18.87 13.46
CA ASP A 833 -27.62 19.67 14.44
C ASP A 833 -27.47 18.93 15.77
N VAL A 834 -26.21 18.81 16.17
CA VAL A 834 -25.82 18.24 17.46
C VAL A 834 -26.35 19.09 18.63
N SER A 835 -26.59 20.39 18.43
CA SER A 835 -27.25 21.29 19.38
C SER A 835 -28.78 21.15 19.38
N GLY A 836 -29.38 20.76 18.25
CA GLY A 836 -30.82 20.48 18.13
C GLY A 836 -31.29 19.32 19.01
N ILE A 837 -30.40 18.35 19.25
CA ILE A 837 -30.65 17.23 20.17
C ILE A 837 -30.49 17.67 21.65
N GLU A 838 -29.76 18.76 21.94
CA GLU A 838 -29.66 19.33 23.30
C GLU A 838 -30.99 19.89 23.80
N ALA A 839 -31.80 20.46 22.91
CA ALA A 839 -33.17 20.87 23.24
C ALA A 839 -34.04 19.70 23.73
N LEU A 840 -33.74 18.48 23.29
CA LEU A 840 -34.35 17.23 23.77
C LEU A 840 -33.75 16.78 25.12
N TRP A 841 -32.44 16.92 25.34
CA TRP A 841 -31.79 16.47 26.58
C TRP A 841 -32.19 17.29 27.82
N GLY A 842 -32.71 18.51 27.64
CA GLY A 842 -33.44 19.22 28.71
C GLY A 842 -34.68 18.46 29.22
N ARG A 843 -35.10 17.38 28.55
CA ARG A 843 -36.28 16.56 28.84
C ARG A 843 -35.96 15.06 28.82
N PRO A 844 -35.26 14.55 29.85
CA PRO A 844 -34.79 13.16 29.88
C PRO A 844 -35.91 12.11 29.75
N ALA A 845 -37.12 12.42 30.23
CA ALA A 845 -38.29 11.54 30.12
C ALA A 845 -38.70 11.27 28.66
N LEU A 846 -38.59 12.27 27.79
CA LEU A 846 -38.89 12.15 26.36
C LEU A 846 -37.80 11.36 25.64
N VAL A 847 -36.52 11.69 25.89
CA VAL A 847 -35.37 11.00 25.28
C VAL A 847 -35.33 9.51 25.63
N ALA A 848 -35.76 9.15 26.84
CA ALA A 848 -35.86 7.75 27.28
C ALA A 848 -36.86 6.91 26.45
N GLN A 849 -37.82 7.53 25.76
CA GLN A 849 -38.74 6.82 24.87
C GLN A 849 -38.13 6.49 23.49
N PHE A 850 -37.00 7.12 23.13
CA PHE A 850 -36.28 6.89 21.87
C PHE A 850 -35.09 5.94 22.11
N SER A 851 -35.41 4.67 22.37
CA SER A 851 -34.39 3.64 22.60
C SER A 851 -33.66 3.21 21.33
N LEU A 852 -34.30 3.30 20.15
CA LEU A 852 -33.62 3.11 18.87
C LEU A 852 -32.92 4.42 18.48
N ARG A 853 -31.58 4.39 18.44
CA ARG A 853 -30.74 5.53 18.09
C ARG A 853 -29.85 5.16 16.92
N ILE A 854 -29.91 5.98 15.87
CA ILE A 854 -29.14 5.77 14.65
C ILE A 854 -28.19 6.96 14.46
N ALA A 855 -26.89 6.69 14.55
CA ALA A 855 -25.85 7.70 14.43
C ALA A 855 -25.11 7.56 13.10
N LEU A 856 -25.19 8.59 12.25
CA LEU A 856 -24.34 8.72 11.07
C LEU A 856 -22.94 9.25 11.46
N PRO A 857 -21.97 9.30 10.53
CA PRO A 857 -20.62 9.75 10.83
C PRO A 857 -20.59 11.11 11.54
N ARG A 858 -19.77 11.21 12.59
CA ARG A 858 -19.60 12.40 13.45
C ARG A 858 -20.82 12.78 14.30
N ALA A 859 -21.86 11.94 14.34
CA ALA A 859 -23.09 12.20 15.09
C ALA A 859 -23.12 11.52 16.48
N ARG A 860 -21.99 11.47 17.19
CA ARG A 860 -21.85 10.68 18.43
C ARG A 860 -22.84 11.04 19.53
N ARG A 861 -23.30 12.30 19.58
CA ARG A 861 -24.09 12.78 20.73
C ARG A 861 -25.46 12.12 20.86
N VAL A 862 -25.99 11.52 19.79
CA VAL A 862 -27.21 10.72 19.89
C VAL A 862 -27.00 9.44 20.71
N LEU A 863 -25.77 8.92 20.77
CA LEU A 863 -25.41 7.73 21.53
C LEU A 863 -25.12 8.09 23.01
N ALA A 864 -24.83 7.09 23.84
CA ALA A 864 -24.36 7.33 25.19
C ALA A 864 -23.03 8.10 25.20
N GLU A 865 -22.74 8.87 26.25
CA GLU A 865 -21.56 9.74 26.32
C GLU A 865 -20.23 8.98 26.13
N THR A 866 -20.17 7.72 26.56
CA THR A 866 -19.01 6.82 26.43
C THR A 866 -18.91 6.15 25.05
N ASN A 867 -19.90 6.34 24.17
CA ASN A 867 -19.98 5.66 22.88
C ASN A 867 -19.46 6.55 21.75
N HIS A 868 -18.17 6.39 21.42
CA HIS A 868 -17.48 7.14 20.37
C HIS A 868 -17.54 6.48 18.98
N ALA A 869 -18.35 5.44 18.80
CA ALA A 869 -18.34 4.66 17.56
C ALA A 869 -18.62 5.51 16.31
N ALA A 870 -19.48 6.53 16.42
CA ALA A 870 -19.84 7.40 15.30
C ALA A 870 -18.69 8.32 14.82
N ASP A 871 -17.65 8.57 15.63
CA ASP A 871 -16.58 9.52 15.30
C ASP A 871 -15.66 9.01 14.18
N SER A 872 -15.51 7.69 14.06
CA SER A 872 -14.63 7.02 13.09
C SER A 872 -15.39 6.32 11.95
N LEU A 873 -16.72 6.46 11.88
CA LEU A 873 -17.52 5.84 10.83
C LEU A 873 -17.19 6.43 9.44
N PRO A 874 -16.99 5.58 8.41
CA PRO A 874 -16.89 6.04 7.02
C PRO A 874 -18.20 6.65 6.51
N ARG A 875 -18.15 7.37 5.39
CA ARG A 875 -19.37 7.77 4.66
C ARG A 875 -20.23 6.54 4.31
N TYR A 876 -21.54 6.78 4.19
CA TYR A 876 -22.56 5.74 3.93
C TYR A 876 -22.64 4.64 4.98
N HIS A 877 -22.05 4.83 6.16
CA HIS A 877 -22.27 3.94 7.30
C HIS A 877 -23.13 4.62 8.37
N ALA A 878 -23.75 3.81 9.21
CA ALA A 878 -24.39 4.28 10.44
C ALA A 878 -24.17 3.26 11.56
N VAL A 879 -24.18 3.74 12.80
CA VAL A 879 -24.38 2.89 13.98
C VAL A 879 -25.86 2.81 14.23
N VAL A 880 -26.42 1.61 14.20
CA VAL A 880 -27.76 1.29 14.65
C VAL A 880 -27.65 0.77 16.08
N ASN A 881 -28.30 1.43 17.02
CA ASN A 881 -28.29 1.06 18.42
C ASN A 881 -29.73 0.94 18.94
N ALA A 882 -30.13 -0.25 19.36
CA ALA A 882 -31.50 -0.50 19.84
C ALA A 882 -31.66 -0.37 21.36
N ASP A 883 -30.58 -0.02 22.08
CA ASP A 883 -30.56 0.06 23.54
C ASP A 883 -30.03 1.42 24.03
N SER A 884 -30.74 2.47 23.63
CA SER A 884 -30.56 3.84 24.13
C SER A 884 -29.13 4.39 23.99
N GLY A 885 -28.38 3.93 22.99
CA GLY A 885 -27.02 4.39 22.70
C GLY A 885 -25.91 3.65 23.45
N ALA A 886 -26.18 2.56 24.17
CA ALA A 886 -25.19 1.78 24.90
C ALA A 886 -24.15 1.13 23.96
N LEU A 887 -22.86 1.19 24.30
CA LEU A 887 -21.77 0.73 23.42
C LEU A 887 -21.96 -0.71 22.92
N GLU A 888 -22.40 -1.61 23.82
CA GLU A 888 -22.59 -3.04 23.54
C GLU A 888 -23.70 -3.35 22.53
N ALA A 889 -24.65 -2.43 22.34
CA ALA A 889 -25.78 -2.59 21.43
C ALA A 889 -25.51 -2.04 20.02
N ASN A 890 -24.27 -1.58 19.73
CA ASN A 890 -23.90 -1.02 18.45
C ASN A 890 -23.87 -2.07 17.34
N ARG A 891 -24.61 -1.83 16.26
CA ARG A 891 -24.50 -2.55 15.00
C ARG A 891 -24.12 -1.57 13.90
N ILE A 892 -22.96 -1.76 13.29
CA ILE A 892 -22.56 -0.94 12.14
C ILE A 892 -23.29 -1.45 10.91
N VAL A 893 -23.89 -0.52 10.14
CA VAL A 893 -24.57 -0.81 8.89
C VAL A 893 -24.00 0.05 7.77
N ARG A 894 -23.86 -0.54 6.58
CA ARG A 894 -23.62 0.12 5.30
C ARG A 894 -24.95 0.44 4.67
N VAL A 895 -25.27 1.72 4.57
CA VAL A 895 -26.53 2.23 4.05
C VAL A 895 -26.50 2.19 2.51
N PRO A 896 -27.50 1.59 1.85
CA PRO A 896 -27.57 1.53 0.40
C PRO A 896 -27.87 2.90 -0.23
N ASP A 897 -27.61 3.04 -1.52
CA ASP A 897 -27.93 4.27 -2.27
C ASP A 897 -29.41 4.28 -2.63
N ALA A 898 -30.17 4.92 -1.75
CA ALA A 898 -31.56 5.29 -1.90
C ALA A 898 -31.69 6.77 -2.33
N GLY A 899 -30.61 7.44 -2.73
CA GLY A 899 -30.61 8.77 -3.33
C GLY A 899 -30.82 8.71 -4.84
N ASN A 900 -30.48 7.58 -5.47
CA ASN A 900 -30.71 7.35 -6.89
C ASN A 900 -32.20 7.54 -7.25
N ARG A 901 -32.48 8.59 -8.04
CA ARG A 901 -33.83 9.00 -8.38
C ARG A 901 -34.56 7.96 -9.22
N GLU A 902 -33.86 7.30 -10.15
CA GLU A 902 -34.45 6.35 -11.09
C GLU A 902 -34.93 5.10 -10.37
N ARG A 903 -34.04 4.45 -9.58
CA ARG A 903 -34.39 3.25 -8.79
C ARG A 903 -35.56 3.48 -7.85
N TRP A 904 -35.57 4.63 -7.17
CA TRP A 904 -36.71 4.97 -6.32
C TRP A 904 -37.99 5.21 -7.09
N SER A 905 -37.91 5.85 -8.25
CA SER A 905 -39.10 6.09 -9.08
C SER A 905 -39.67 4.76 -9.57
N GLU A 906 -38.81 3.80 -9.91
CA GLU A 906 -39.22 2.44 -10.28
C GLU A 906 -39.96 1.73 -9.14
N LEU A 907 -39.39 1.72 -7.92
CA LEU A 907 -40.07 1.16 -6.75
C LEU A 907 -41.42 1.87 -6.49
N GLN A 908 -41.45 3.20 -6.55
CA GLN A 908 -42.68 3.96 -6.37
C GLN A 908 -43.74 3.60 -7.43
N HIS A 909 -43.35 3.53 -8.70
CA HIS A 909 -44.25 3.17 -9.80
C HIS A 909 -44.79 1.76 -9.66
N GLN A 910 -43.96 0.81 -9.26
CA GLN A 910 -44.36 -0.57 -8.98
C GLN A 910 -45.42 -0.58 -7.87
N LEU A 911 -45.11 -0.03 -6.69
CA LEU A 911 -46.03 0.00 -5.55
C LEU A 911 -47.32 0.76 -5.88
N TRP A 912 -47.22 1.88 -6.61
CA TRP A 912 -48.35 2.66 -7.06
C TRP A 912 -49.28 1.87 -7.98
N ARG A 913 -48.76 1.04 -8.89
CA ARG A 913 -49.59 0.17 -9.74
C ARG A 913 -50.31 -0.92 -8.95
N HIS A 914 -49.70 -1.43 -7.88
CA HIS A 914 -50.31 -2.45 -7.01
C HIS A 914 -51.35 -1.88 -6.04
N ARG A 915 -51.45 -0.56 -5.89
CA ARG A 915 -52.30 0.06 -4.86
C ARG A 915 -53.79 -0.31 -5.04
N PRO A 916 -54.57 -0.39 -3.94
CA PRO A 916 -56.01 -0.48 -4.03
C PRO A 916 -56.61 0.76 -4.74
N PRO A 917 -57.61 0.61 -5.62
CA PRO A 917 -58.18 1.72 -6.38
C PRO A 917 -58.89 2.76 -5.51
N GLU A 918 -59.37 2.38 -4.33
CA GLU A 918 -60.05 3.25 -3.36
C GLU A 918 -59.09 4.16 -2.59
N LEU A 919 -57.78 3.91 -2.72
CA LEU A 919 -56.77 4.63 -1.96
C LEU A 919 -56.61 6.07 -2.47
N VAL A 920 -56.90 7.03 -1.59
CA VAL A 920 -56.79 8.45 -1.87
C VAL A 920 -55.32 8.90 -1.85
N ALA A 921 -54.98 9.86 -2.71
CA ALA A 921 -53.67 10.49 -2.73
C ALA A 921 -53.35 11.19 -1.39
N PRO A 922 -52.07 11.22 -0.97
CA PRO A 922 -51.67 11.93 0.24
C PRO A 922 -51.90 13.42 0.10
N ARG A 923 -52.19 14.07 1.24
CA ARG A 923 -52.17 15.53 1.28
C ARG A 923 -50.72 16.02 1.25
N LEU A 924 -50.42 16.92 0.32
CA LEU A 924 -49.20 17.71 0.29
C LEU A 924 -49.49 19.10 0.86
N PHE A 925 -48.83 19.44 1.96
CA PHE A 925 -48.74 20.81 2.48
C PHE A 925 -47.36 21.35 2.14
N ASP A 926 -47.33 22.50 1.49
CA ASP A 926 -46.11 23.22 1.15
C ASP A 926 -46.23 24.62 1.76
N GLY A 927 -45.36 24.95 2.70
CA GLY A 927 -45.39 26.23 3.41
C GLY A 927 -45.25 27.45 2.47
N ASP A 928 -44.62 27.27 1.31
CA ASP A 928 -44.46 28.35 0.33
C ASP A 928 -45.66 28.45 -0.63
N ALA A 929 -46.52 27.43 -0.67
CA ALA A 929 -47.66 27.40 -1.59
C ALA A 929 -48.84 28.20 -1.04
N ILE A 930 -49.43 29.01 -1.91
CA ILE A 930 -50.69 29.71 -1.63
C ILE A 930 -51.84 28.84 -2.16
N PRO A 931 -52.77 28.40 -1.30
CA PRO A 931 -53.88 27.54 -1.69
C PRO A 931 -54.88 28.31 -2.55
N ARG A 932 -55.65 27.58 -3.35
CA ARG A 932 -56.70 28.13 -4.21
C ARG A 932 -58.08 27.81 -3.65
N LEU A 933 -58.99 28.77 -3.71
CA LEU A 933 -60.36 28.56 -3.24
C LEU A 933 -61.06 27.43 -4.00
N GLU A 934 -60.79 27.27 -5.30
CA GLU A 934 -61.37 26.22 -6.13
C GLU A 934 -60.93 24.81 -5.70
N ASP A 935 -59.83 24.70 -4.95
CA ASP A 935 -59.29 23.45 -4.44
C ASP A 935 -59.82 23.11 -3.03
N SER A 936 -60.49 24.06 -2.36
CA SER A 936 -61.15 23.82 -1.07
C SER A 936 -62.24 22.75 -1.18
N PRO A 937 -62.16 21.66 -0.38
CA PRO A 937 -63.23 20.66 -0.31
C PRO A 937 -64.57 21.26 0.11
N GLU A 938 -64.57 22.27 0.98
CA GLU A 938 -65.80 22.89 1.46
C GLU A 938 -66.41 23.87 0.48
N TYR A 939 -65.60 24.62 -0.26
CA TYR A 939 -66.12 25.47 -1.33
C TYR A 939 -66.82 24.64 -2.41
N ARG A 940 -66.24 23.48 -2.79
CA ARG A 940 -66.83 22.55 -3.76
C ARG A 940 -68.14 21.91 -3.28
N ARG A 941 -68.42 21.92 -1.97
CA ARG A 941 -69.66 21.38 -1.39
C ARG A 941 -70.79 22.40 -1.35
N PHE A 942 -70.53 23.68 -1.58
CA PHE A 942 -71.59 24.67 -1.63
C PHE A 942 -72.47 24.45 -2.86
N VAL A 943 -73.78 24.45 -2.61
CA VAL A 943 -74.81 24.33 -3.63
C VAL A 943 -75.74 25.55 -3.49
N PRO A 944 -76.03 26.27 -4.59
CA PRO A 944 -76.96 27.40 -4.55
C PRO A 944 -78.34 26.99 -4.04
N ALA A 945 -78.85 27.73 -3.05
CA ALA A 945 -80.20 27.57 -2.50
C ALA A 945 -80.98 28.89 -2.53
N GLU A 946 -82.31 28.81 -2.55
CA GLU A 946 -83.19 29.99 -2.47
C GLU A 946 -83.18 30.63 -1.08
N ALA A 947 -82.98 29.83 -0.03
CA ALA A 947 -82.89 30.31 1.35
C ALA A 947 -81.81 29.55 2.13
N VAL A 948 -80.88 30.29 2.73
CA VAL A 948 -79.81 29.75 3.59
C VAL A 948 -79.94 30.34 4.99
N ALA A 949 -80.26 29.50 5.98
CA ALA A 949 -80.54 29.96 7.35
C ALA A 949 -79.31 30.53 8.07
N ALA A 950 -78.13 29.94 7.84
CA ALA A 950 -76.86 30.38 8.43
C ALA A 950 -75.75 30.32 7.36
N PRO A 951 -75.62 31.36 6.52
CA PRO A 951 -74.60 31.44 5.49
C PRO A 951 -73.21 31.35 6.10
N VAL A 952 -72.28 30.65 5.44
CA VAL A 952 -70.92 30.47 5.95
C VAL A 952 -69.92 31.20 5.06
N VAL A 953 -69.08 32.03 5.67
CA VAL A 953 -67.97 32.69 4.97
C VAL A 953 -66.74 31.80 5.08
N LEU A 954 -66.03 31.61 3.95
CA LEU A 954 -64.68 31.05 3.94
C LEU A 954 -63.66 32.19 3.92
N LEU A 955 -62.63 32.10 4.76
CA LEU A 955 -61.64 33.17 4.92
C LEU A 955 -60.22 32.77 4.49
N GLY A 956 -59.94 31.47 4.44
CA GLY A 956 -58.62 30.91 4.10
C GLY A 956 -58.58 29.42 4.43
N GLU A 957 -57.45 28.76 4.17
CA GLU A 957 -57.17 27.40 4.61
C GLU A 957 -56.55 27.42 6.03
N THR A 958 -57.03 26.59 6.93
CA THR A 958 -56.41 26.42 8.26
C THR A 958 -55.11 25.64 8.14
N ILE A 959 -54.10 25.99 8.94
CA ILE A 959 -52.89 25.18 9.07
C ILE A 959 -53.22 23.95 9.91
N ASP A 960 -53.65 22.89 9.25
CA ASP A 960 -54.10 21.64 9.86
C ASP A 960 -53.66 20.41 9.03
N VAL A 961 -54.08 19.17 9.35
CA VAL A 961 -53.83 17.93 8.57
C VAL A 961 -54.91 17.61 7.52
N GLU A 962 -56.12 18.17 7.62
CA GLU A 962 -57.25 17.85 6.73
C GLU A 962 -57.64 18.93 5.67
N SER A 963 -56.80 19.94 5.40
CA SER A 963 -57.06 21.05 4.43
C SER A 963 -58.37 21.79 4.69
N ARG A 964 -58.77 21.91 5.95
CA ARG A 964 -60.05 22.54 6.33
C ARG A 964 -60.01 24.04 6.04
N SER A 965 -61.08 24.58 5.48
CA SER A 965 -61.24 26.03 5.38
C SER A 965 -61.63 26.65 6.72
N ALA A 966 -61.07 27.82 7.02
CA ALA A 966 -61.49 28.68 8.11
C ALA A 966 -62.89 29.24 7.80
N LYS A 967 -63.86 28.95 8.67
CA LYS A 967 -65.29 29.18 8.46
C LYS A 967 -65.84 30.13 9.51
N THR A 968 -66.64 31.10 9.07
CA THR A 968 -67.39 31.98 9.96
C THR A 968 -68.88 31.94 9.61
N PRO A 969 -69.74 31.36 10.47
CA PRO A 969 -71.18 31.36 10.22
C PRO A 969 -71.81 32.73 10.52
N LEU A 970 -72.50 33.29 9.53
CA LEU A 970 -73.26 34.54 9.62
C LEU A 970 -74.70 34.29 10.07
N ARG A 971 -74.86 33.84 11.32
CA ARG A 971 -76.19 33.68 11.93
C ARG A 971 -76.86 35.04 12.15
N ARG A 972 -78.19 35.03 12.28
CA ARG A 972 -78.96 36.20 12.70
C ARG A 972 -78.74 36.47 14.19
N ALA A 973 -77.60 37.07 14.55
CA ALA A 973 -77.21 37.39 15.92
C ALA A 973 -76.36 38.66 15.96
N PRO A 974 -76.41 39.46 17.05
CA PRO A 974 -75.56 40.63 17.22
C PRO A 974 -74.08 40.32 16.99
N GLY A 975 -73.38 41.27 16.37
CA GLY A 975 -71.94 41.18 16.13
C GLY A 975 -71.52 40.23 15.03
N ARG A 976 -72.43 39.65 14.23
CA ARG A 976 -72.05 38.78 13.09
C ARG A 976 -71.59 39.60 11.87
N ASN A 977 -70.54 40.37 12.08
CA ASN A 977 -69.75 41.10 11.07
C ASN A 977 -68.30 40.62 11.14
N ILE A 978 -67.57 40.77 10.04
CA ILE A 978 -66.19 40.31 9.89
C ILE A 978 -65.30 41.51 9.58
N ALA A 979 -64.19 41.64 10.33
CA ALA A 979 -63.16 42.64 10.05
C ALA A 979 -61.85 41.99 9.59
N VAL A 980 -61.35 42.41 8.43
CA VAL A 980 -59.99 42.12 7.98
C VAL A 980 -59.11 43.29 8.42
N LEU A 981 -57.99 43.01 9.07
CA LEU A 981 -57.12 44.00 9.71
C LEU A 981 -55.71 43.88 9.13
N GLY A 982 -55.16 44.99 8.61
CA GLY A 982 -53.78 45.04 8.17
C GLY A 982 -53.53 45.90 6.94
N THR A 983 -52.27 46.20 6.62
CA THR A 983 -51.90 47.09 5.51
C THR A 983 -51.67 46.37 4.18
N ARG A 984 -51.57 45.03 4.20
CA ARG A 984 -51.34 44.21 3.00
C ARG A 984 -52.57 44.14 2.09
N VAL A 985 -52.56 44.95 1.03
CA VAL A 985 -53.67 45.08 0.09
C VAL A 985 -54.03 43.74 -0.57
N ASP A 986 -53.04 43.01 -1.07
CA ASP A 986 -53.26 41.74 -1.78
C ASP A 986 -53.88 40.66 -0.88
N ASP A 987 -53.30 40.43 0.31
CA ASP A 987 -53.83 39.50 1.31
C ASP A 987 -55.26 39.90 1.74
N ALA A 988 -55.52 41.19 1.96
CA ALA A 988 -56.85 41.68 2.35
C ALA A 988 -57.89 41.48 1.24
N CYS A 989 -57.50 41.80 0.00
CA CYS A 989 -58.34 41.59 -1.18
C CYS A 989 -58.63 40.11 -1.41
N ALA A 990 -57.66 39.24 -1.16
CA ALA A 990 -57.81 37.79 -1.22
C ALA A 990 -58.83 37.27 -0.19
N VAL A 991 -58.75 37.70 1.07
CA VAL A 991 -59.72 37.32 2.11
C VAL A 991 -61.12 37.83 1.78
N LEU A 992 -61.28 39.11 1.42
CA LEU A 992 -62.57 39.69 1.05
C LEU A 992 -63.18 39.03 -0.20
N GLY A 993 -62.36 38.81 -1.23
CA GLY A 993 -62.78 38.14 -2.45
C GLY A 993 -63.20 36.69 -2.21
N THR A 994 -62.48 35.97 -1.35
CA THR A 994 -62.85 34.62 -0.90
C THR A 994 -64.17 34.65 -0.14
N ALA A 995 -64.36 35.60 0.77
CA ALA A 995 -65.58 35.75 1.53
C ALA A 995 -66.80 36.00 0.62
N ALA A 996 -66.66 36.88 -0.36
CA ALA A 996 -67.71 37.19 -1.31
C ALA A 996 -68.05 36.00 -2.21
N ARG A 997 -67.04 35.32 -2.77
CA ARG A 997 -67.23 34.15 -3.64
C ARG A 997 -67.83 32.96 -2.90
N SER A 998 -67.41 32.71 -1.66
CA SER A 998 -67.96 31.63 -0.83
C SER A 998 -69.42 31.87 -0.46
N LEU A 999 -69.80 33.11 -0.16
CA LEU A 999 -71.20 33.48 0.05
C LEU A 999 -72.02 33.36 -1.24
N ALA A 1000 -71.55 33.92 -2.36
CA ALA A 1000 -72.26 33.85 -3.63
C ALA A 1000 -72.53 32.40 -4.10
N ALA A 1001 -71.61 31.47 -3.83
CA ALA A 1001 -71.77 30.05 -4.17
C ALA A 1001 -72.91 29.34 -3.41
N GLN A 1002 -73.42 29.92 -2.31
CA GLN A 1002 -74.50 29.36 -1.50
C GLN A 1002 -75.90 29.83 -1.92
N PHE A 1003 -76.02 30.87 -2.75
CA PHE A 1003 -77.31 31.49 -3.08
C PHE A 1003 -77.64 31.38 -4.56
N GLY A 1004 -78.92 31.11 -4.86
CA GLY A 1004 -79.44 31.24 -6.22
C GLY A 1004 -79.45 32.70 -6.71
N PRO A 1005 -79.60 32.94 -8.03
CA PRO A 1005 -79.72 34.30 -8.57
C PRO A 1005 -80.85 35.09 -7.90
N GLY A 1006 -80.54 36.29 -7.40
CA GLY A 1006 -81.51 37.17 -6.71
C GLY A 1006 -81.85 36.77 -5.26
N ALA A 1007 -81.39 35.63 -4.76
CA ALA A 1007 -81.67 35.18 -3.38
C ALA A 1007 -80.88 35.92 -2.29
N ALA A 1008 -79.81 36.64 -2.65
CA ALA A 1008 -79.01 37.48 -1.74
C ALA A 1008 -78.56 38.78 -2.44
N ARG A 1009 -78.52 39.90 -1.71
CA ARG A 1009 -78.05 41.21 -2.21
C ARG A 1009 -76.57 41.35 -1.88
N PHE A 1010 -75.77 41.70 -2.88
CA PHE A 1010 -74.33 41.94 -2.72
C PHE A 1010 -74.02 43.40 -3.06
N SER A 1011 -73.26 44.06 -2.20
CA SER A 1011 -72.82 45.44 -2.41
C SER A 1011 -71.34 45.54 -2.09
N VAL A 1012 -70.53 46.03 -3.03
CA VAL A 1012 -69.08 46.14 -2.91
C VAL A 1012 -68.67 47.61 -3.03
N ALA A 1013 -68.04 48.16 -1.99
CA ALA A 1013 -67.50 49.51 -1.98
C ALA A 1013 -65.97 49.47 -2.00
N CYS A 1014 -65.36 50.14 -2.99
CA CYS A 1014 -63.91 50.24 -3.16
C CYS A 1014 -63.45 51.66 -2.81
N LEU A 1015 -62.87 51.83 -1.61
CA LEU A 1015 -62.44 53.15 -1.11
C LEU A 1015 -60.93 53.37 -1.21
N ASP A 1016 -60.20 52.31 -1.57
CA ASP A 1016 -58.76 52.33 -1.86
C ASP A 1016 -58.51 52.05 -3.35
N THR A 1017 -57.68 52.88 -3.98
CA THR A 1017 -57.34 52.74 -5.41
C THR A 1017 -56.53 51.48 -5.70
N ASP A 1018 -55.73 51.01 -4.75
CA ASP A 1018 -54.87 49.84 -4.94
C ASP A 1018 -55.67 48.53 -4.98
N ALA A 1019 -56.86 48.52 -4.36
CA ALA A 1019 -57.81 47.40 -4.41
C ALA A 1019 -58.69 47.37 -5.68
N SER A 1020 -58.68 48.42 -6.50
CA SER A 1020 -59.62 48.61 -7.62
C SER A 1020 -59.60 47.47 -8.64
N THR A 1021 -58.42 46.95 -8.95
CA THR A 1021 -58.24 45.82 -9.89
C THR A 1021 -58.83 44.54 -9.31
N ALA A 1022 -58.60 44.25 -8.02
CA ALA A 1022 -59.14 43.07 -7.35
C ALA A 1022 -60.67 43.15 -7.23
N VAL A 1023 -61.22 44.32 -6.90
CA VAL A 1023 -62.67 44.55 -6.83
C VAL A 1023 -63.32 44.39 -8.21
N ALA A 1024 -62.71 44.93 -9.28
CA ALA A 1024 -63.21 44.75 -10.63
C ALA A 1024 -63.25 43.26 -11.02
N ALA A 1025 -62.19 42.51 -10.73
CA ALA A 1025 -62.14 41.07 -10.98
C ALA A 1025 -63.21 40.32 -10.15
N LEU A 1026 -63.40 40.67 -8.88
CA LEU A 1026 -64.44 40.08 -8.04
C LEU A 1026 -65.84 40.35 -8.58
N HIS A 1027 -66.13 41.59 -8.99
CA HIS A 1027 -67.45 42.00 -9.48
C HIS A 1027 -67.90 41.15 -10.68
N THR A 1028 -66.98 40.81 -11.59
CA THR A 1028 -67.27 39.92 -12.73
C THR A 1028 -67.64 38.49 -12.34
N ARG A 1029 -67.32 38.06 -11.11
CA ARG A 1029 -67.57 36.72 -10.58
C ARG A 1029 -68.78 36.64 -9.64
N LEU A 1030 -69.33 37.80 -9.25
CA LEU A 1030 -70.53 37.89 -8.43
C LEU A 1030 -71.80 38.02 -9.29
N PRO A 1031 -73.00 37.84 -8.72
CA PRO A 1031 -74.25 38.03 -9.47
C PRO A 1031 -74.33 39.40 -10.16
N ALA A 1032 -74.97 39.46 -11.34
CA ALA A 1032 -75.02 40.67 -12.16
C ALA A 1032 -75.71 41.87 -11.49
N ASP A 1033 -76.55 41.63 -10.49
CA ASP A 1033 -77.22 42.65 -9.69
C ASP A 1033 -76.38 43.13 -8.48
N THR A 1034 -75.09 42.77 -8.42
CA THR A 1034 -74.15 43.27 -7.41
C THR A 1034 -73.90 44.76 -7.61
N GLY A 1035 -74.24 45.57 -6.60
CA GLY A 1035 -73.96 47.01 -6.61
C GLY A 1035 -72.47 47.29 -6.38
N LYS A 1036 -71.88 48.18 -7.19
CA LYS A 1036 -70.50 48.64 -7.06
C LYS A 1036 -70.48 50.10 -6.66
N PHE A 1037 -69.72 50.43 -5.62
CA PHE A 1037 -69.64 51.75 -5.02
C PHE A 1037 -68.18 52.18 -4.84
N ASP A 1038 -67.95 53.49 -4.77
CA ASP A 1038 -66.66 54.15 -4.57
C ASP A 1038 -66.84 55.34 -3.59
N ASN A 1039 -65.80 56.17 -3.44
CA ASN A 1039 -65.84 57.31 -2.52
C ASN A 1039 -66.95 58.33 -2.86
N ASP A 1040 -67.41 58.41 -4.12
CA ASP A 1040 -68.38 59.42 -4.54
C ASP A 1040 -69.83 58.99 -4.25
N ASN A 1041 -70.10 57.70 -4.10
CA ASN A 1041 -71.46 57.16 -3.95
C ASN A 1041 -71.63 56.17 -2.77
N VAL A 1042 -70.59 55.89 -1.98
CA VAL A 1042 -70.69 55.02 -0.80
C VAL A 1042 -71.63 55.57 0.27
N GLU A 1043 -71.81 56.89 0.37
CA GLU A 1043 -72.74 57.49 1.32
C GLU A 1043 -74.18 57.05 1.05
N PHE A 1044 -74.60 57.03 -0.22
CA PHE A 1044 -75.92 56.53 -0.64
C PHE A 1044 -76.13 55.07 -0.24
N LEU A 1045 -75.12 54.22 -0.43
CA LEU A 1045 -75.17 52.82 0.00
C LEU A 1045 -75.38 52.70 1.51
N LEU A 1046 -74.65 53.49 2.31
CA LEU A 1046 -74.73 53.42 3.76
C LEU A 1046 -76.03 53.99 4.30
N GLU A 1047 -76.60 55.03 3.68
CA GLU A 1047 -77.92 55.57 4.03
C GLU A 1047 -79.03 54.56 3.74
N ASP A 1048 -79.03 53.95 2.55
CA ASP A 1048 -79.97 52.90 2.14
C ASP A 1048 -79.90 51.70 3.11
N THR A 1049 -78.69 51.19 3.34
CA THR A 1049 -78.46 50.03 4.21
C THR A 1049 -78.77 50.33 5.68
N ALA A 1050 -78.50 51.54 6.17
CA ALA A 1050 -78.85 51.93 7.54
C ALA A 1050 -80.36 52.05 7.75
N THR A 1051 -81.10 52.46 6.71
CA THR A 1051 -82.57 52.48 6.71
C THR A 1051 -83.13 51.07 6.78
N ASP A 1052 -82.59 50.15 5.97
CA ASP A 1052 -82.95 48.73 6.01
C ASP A 1052 -82.65 48.08 7.37
N ALA A 1053 -81.54 48.45 8.01
CA ALA A 1053 -81.17 47.95 9.33
C ALA A 1053 -82.14 48.40 10.45
N GLU A 1054 -82.80 49.56 10.29
CA GLU A 1054 -83.80 50.08 11.22
C GLU A 1054 -85.23 49.60 10.95
N SER A 1055 -85.49 49.05 9.76
CA SER A 1055 -86.80 48.53 9.40
C SER A 1055 -87.34 47.57 10.47
N SER A 1056 -88.61 47.74 10.80
CA SER A 1056 -89.33 46.81 11.69
C SER A 1056 -89.56 45.44 11.04
N THR A 1057 -89.53 45.38 9.71
CA THR A 1057 -89.70 44.17 8.91
C THR A 1057 -88.35 43.60 8.50
N THR A 1058 -88.15 42.28 8.68
CA THR A 1058 -86.92 41.63 8.22
C THR A 1058 -87.02 41.30 6.74
N SER A 1059 -86.02 41.67 5.95
CA SER A 1059 -85.92 41.23 4.55
C SER A 1059 -85.72 39.70 4.48
N ASP A 1060 -86.43 39.04 3.57
CA ASP A 1060 -86.22 37.62 3.25
C ASP A 1060 -84.87 37.41 2.51
N ARG A 1061 -84.40 38.45 1.82
CA ARG A 1061 -83.15 38.48 1.07
C ARG A 1061 -82.01 39.05 1.94
N PRO A 1062 -81.01 38.25 2.37
CA PRO A 1062 -79.86 38.74 3.12
C PRO A 1062 -79.03 39.71 2.27
N HIS A 1063 -78.41 40.70 2.94
CA HIS A 1063 -77.57 41.70 2.29
C HIS A 1063 -76.15 41.62 2.83
N PHE A 1064 -75.18 41.40 1.93
CA PHE A 1064 -73.77 41.32 2.26
C PHE A 1064 -73.04 42.56 1.74
N LEU A 1065 -72.43 43.31 2.66
CA LEU A 1065 -71.72 44.55 2.41
C LEU A 1065 -70.20 44.30 2.47
N PHE A 1066 -69.51 44.46 1.35
CA PHE A 1066 -68.05 44.32 1.26
C PHE A 1066 -67.41 45.70 1.17
N LEU A 1067 -66.65 46.08 2.20
CA LEU A 1067 -66.02 47.40 2.29
C LEU A 1067 -64.49 47.24 2.18
N TYR A 1068 -63.91 47.66 1.06
CA TYR A 1068 -62.46 47.69 0.87
C TYR A 1068 -61.91 49.03 1.37
N ALA A 1069 -61.08 48.98 2.41
CA ALA A 1069 -60.57 50.13 3.17
C ALA A 1069 -61.67 50.97 3.84
N ALA A 1070 -62.47 50.33 4.69
CA ALA A 1070 -63.54 50.96 5.46
C ALA A 1070 -63.06 52.11 6.36
N ASP A 1071 -61.78 52.17 6.72
CA ASP A 1071 -61.19 53.30 7.44
C ASP A 1071 -61.10 54.59 6.60
N ALA A 1072 -61.18 54.50 5.27
CA ALA A 1072 -61.19 55.65 4.38
C ALA A 1072 -62.56 56.34 4.28
N LEU A 1073 -63.60 55.80 4.94
CA LEU A 1073 -64.93 56.41 4.97
C LEU A 1073 -64.90 57.82 5.59
N PRO A 1074 -65.64 58.78 5.04
CA PRO A 1074 -65.83 60.08 5.68
C PRO A 1074 -66.37 59.94 7.12
N SER A 1075 -65.94 60.83 8.01
CA SER A 1075 -66.33 60.78 9.44
C SER A 1075 -67.85 60.81 9.66
N ALA A 1076 -68.61 61.47 8.78
CA ALA A 1076 -70.07 61.48 8.81
C ALA A 1076 -70.65 60.08 8.55
N SER A 1077 -70.10 59.38 7.55
CA SER A 1077 -70.51 58.02 7.17
C SER A 1077 -70.19 56.97 8.23
N ASN A 1078 -69.20 57.21 9.11
CA ASN A 1078 -68.90 56.33 10.25
C ASN A 1078 -70.06 56.24 11.26
N VAL A 1079 -70.95 57.24 11.33
CA VAL A 1079 -72.16 57.16 12.16
C VAL A 1079 -73.12 56.12 11.58
N LEU A 1080 -73.33 56.14 10.26
CA LEU A 1080 -74.17 55.19 9.54
C LEU A 1080 -73.60 53.77 9.61
N LEU A 1081 -72.29 53.60 9.38
CA LEU A 1081 -71.65 52.29 9.47
C LEU A 1081 -71.78 51.68 10.86
N ARG A 1082 -71.56 52.44 11.94
CA ARG A 1082 -71.72 51.94 13.32
C ARG A 1082 -73.14 51.45 13.61
N LYS A 1083 -74.13 52.11 13.02
CA LYS A 1083 -75.54 51.75 13.13
C LYS A 1083 -75.82 50.42 12.41
N ILE A 1084 -75.34 50.28 11.16
CA ILE A 1084 -75.41 49.03 10.38
C ILE A 1084 -74.72 47.89 11.13
N LEU A 1085 -73.50 48.10 11.63
CA LEU A 1085 -72.75 47.07 12.37
C LEU A 1085 -73.49 46.58 13.63
N ARG A 1086 -74.24 47.47 14.30
CA ARG A 1086 -74.98 47.13 15.54
C ARG A 1086 -76.31 46.44 15.26
N GLN A 1087 -77.11 46.94 14.34
CA GLN A 1087 -78.50 46.50 14.11
C GLN A 1087 -78.64 45.55 12.91
N GLY A 1088 -77.74 45.65 11.93
CA GLY A 1088 -77.78 44.92 10.67
C GLY A 1088 -77.80 43.39 10.81
N PRO A 1089 -76.96 42.75 11.64
CA PRO A 1089 -76.93 41.29 11.73
C PRO A 1089 -78.26 40.65 12.13
N GLU A 1090 -79.05 41.32 12.97
CA GLU A 1090 -80.42 40.88 13.33
C GLU A 1090 -81.43 41.09 12.21
N ARG A 1091 -81.07 41.84 11.16
CA ARG A 1091 -81.84 42.04 9.93
C ARG A 1091 -81.26 41.27 8.73
N ARG A 1092 -80.31 40.36 8.96
CA ARG A 1092 -79.56 39.62 7.91
C ARG A 1092 -78.75 40.53 6.99
N ILE A 1093 -78.31 41.67 7.53
CA ILE A 1093 -77.35 42.59 6.89
C ILE A 1093 -76.00 42.36 7.57
N HIS A 1094 -75.01 41.92 6.81
CA HIS A 1094 -73.70 41.58 7.34
C HIS A 1094 -72.62 42.40 6.65
N VAL A 1095 -71.74 43.00 7.45
CA VAL A 1095 -70.58 43.74 6.94
C VAL A 1095 -69.34 42.86 7.00
N ILE A 1096 -68.66 42.74 5.87
CA ILE A 1096 -67.33 42.14 5.74
C ILE A 1096 -66.43 43.27 5.23
N GLY A 1097 -65.66 43.87 6.14
CA GLY A 1097 -64.86 45.06 5.82
C GLY A 1097 -63.37 44.83 6.05
N TRP A 1098 -62.54 45.56 5.31
CA TRP A 1098 -61.10 45.66 5.54
C TRP A 1098 -60.75 47.03 6.11
N TRP A 1099 -59.96 47.03 7.19
CA TRP A 1099 -59.36 48.22 7.79
C TRP A 1099 -57.83 48.09 7.75
N ARG A 1100 -57.14 49.17 7.42
CA ARG A 1100 -55.67 49.20 7.33
C ARG A 1100 -54.94 49.09 8.68
N GLY A 1101 -55.67 48.90 9.78
CA GLY A 1101 -55.11 48.64 11.10
C GLY A 1101 -56.17 48.48 12.19
N ALA A 1102 -55.81 47.81 13.28
CA ALA A 1102 -56.70 47.59 14.43
C ALA A 1102 -57.10 48.90 15.14
N SER A 1103 -56.20 49.89 15.19
CA SER A 1103 -56.50 51.23 15.71
C SER A 1103 -57.54 51.96 14.85
N LEU A 1104 -57.43 51.86 13.53
CA LEU A 1104 -58.35 52.50 12.59
C LEU A 1104 -59.76 51.89 12.68
N LEU A 1105 -59.86 50.56 12.83
CA LEU A 1105 -61.15 49.92 13.15
C LEU A 1105 -61.74 50.49 14.46
N ARG A 1106 -60.91 50.65 15.50
CA ARG A 1106 -61.36 51.21 16.78
C ARG A 1106 -61.88 52.64 16.63
N ASP A 1107 -61.22 53.45 15.81
CA ASP A 1107 -61.64 54.82 15.53
C ASP A 1107 -62.99 54.82 14.78
N THR A 1108 -63.17 53.96 13.77
CA THR A 1108 -64.45 53.74 13.09
C THR A 1108 -65.57 53.33 14.06
N LEU A 1109 -65.25 52.52 15.08
CA LEU A 1109 -66.21 52.08 16.10
C LEU A 1109 -66.55 53.15 17.16
N GLY A 1110 -65.84 54.29 17.18
CA GLY A 1110 -66.07 55.40 18.10
C GLY A 1110 -64.98 55.61 19.16
N GLY A 1111 -63.78 55.07 18.93
CA GLY A 1111 -62.59 55.32 19.72
C GLY A 1111 -62.39 54.36 20.92
N PRO A 1112 -61.50 54.70 21.87
CA PRO A 1112 -61.04 53.80 22.94
C PRO A 1112 -62.11 53.26 23.89
N GLY A 1113 -63.24 53.96 24.05
CA GLY A 1113 -64.38 53.54 24.89
C GLY A 1113 -65.48 52.79 24.15
N SER A 1114 -65.31 52.54 22.85
CA SER A 1114 -66.33 51.86 22.03
C SER A 1114 -66.42 50.37 22.36
N ARG A 1115 -67.62 49.80 22.25
CA ARG A 1115 -67.79 48.35 22.36
C ARG A 1115 -67.30 47.68 21.09
N THR A 1116 -66.47 46.65 21.24
CA THR A 1116 -65.91 45.85 20.13
C THR A 1116 -66.73 44.58 19.87
N ASP A 1117 -67.94 44.47 20.44
CA ASP A 1117 -68.87 43.35 20.27
C ASP A 1117 -69.66 43.38 18.96
N THR A 1118 -69.65 44.51 18.27
CA THR A 1118 -70.22 44.65 16.92
C THR A 1118 -69.40 43.91 15.85
N ILE A 1119 -68.15 43.53 16.15
CA ILE A 1119 -67.28 42.69 15.32
C ILE A 1119 -67.07 41.35 16.02
N GLY A 1120 -67.73 40.32 15.51
CA GLY A 1120 -67.77 38.99 16.11
C GLY A 1120 -66.70 38.05 15.59
N ALA A 1121 -66.14 38.33 14.42
CA ALA A 1121 -64.97 37.65 13.89
C ALA A 1121 -64.01 38.63 13.22
N TRP A 1122 -62.72 38.32 13.24
CA TRP A 1122 -61.70 39.12 12.56
C TRP A 1122 -60.58 38.26 11.99
N VAL A 1123 -59.92 38.79 10.95
CA VAL A 1123 -58.74 38.22 10.30
C VAL A 1123 -57.64 39.27 10.33
N ALA A 1124 -56.58 39.03 11.08
CA ALA A 1124 -55.44 39.93 11.17
C ALA A 1124 -54.31 39.45 10.27
N LEU A 1125 -53.87 40.29 9.34
CA LEU A 1125 -52.83 39.99 8.36
C LEU A 1125 -51.46 40.33 8.98
N ASP A 1126 -51.05 41.57 8.87
CA ASP A 1126 -49.78 42.12 9.35
C ASP A 1126 -49.89 42.91 10.66
N SER A 1127 -51.02 42.82 11.37
CA SER A 1127 -51.16 43.42 12.70
C SER A 1127 -50.43 42.58 13.76
N HIS A 1128 -49.62 43.22 14.59
CA HIS A 1128 -48.91 42.55 15.68
C HIS A 1128 -49.88 42.12 16.78
N GLY A 1129 -49.62 41.00 17.47
CA GLY A 1129 -50.56 40.46 18.47
C GLY A 1129 -50.99 41.44 19.56
N SER A 1130 -50.09 42.33 19.98
CA SER A 1130 -50.35 43.41 20.94
C SER A 1130 -51.48 44.37 20.51
N GLU A 1131 -51.58 44.65 19.22
CA GLU A 1131 -52.59 45.55 18.64
C GLU A 1131 -54.00 44.95 18.66
N LEU A 1132 -54.09 43.61 18.72
CA LEU A 1132 -55.34 42.85 18.66
C LEU A 1132 -55.99 42.67 20.05
N SER A 1133 -55.29 43.03 21.13
CA SER A 1133 -55.76 42.88 22.52
C SER A 1133 -57.19 43.40 22.76
N PRO A 1134 -57.62 44.56 22.22
CA PRO A 1134 -59.00 45.06 22.42
C PRO A 1134 -60.10 44.19 21.81
N TYR A 1135 -59.75 43.30 20.89
CA TYR A 1135 -60.67 42.44 20.13
C TYR A 1135 -60.54 40.95 20.52
N PHE A 1136 -59.59 40.62 21.39
CA PHE A 1136 -59.30 39.27 21.85
C PHE A 1136 -59.73 39.11 23.32
N PRO A 1137 -60.40 38.01 23.70
CA PRO A 1137 -60.95 37.84 25.05
C PRO A 1137 -59.89 37.53 26.14
N GLY A 1138 -58.64 37.23 25.76
CA GLY A 1138 -57.58 36.85 26.71
C GLY A 1138 -56.95 38.05 27.44
N ASN A 1139 -56.49 37.81 28.68
CA ASN A 1139 -55.74 38.80 29.47
C ASN A 1139 -54.36 39.14 28.87
N THR A 1140 -53.84 38.27 28.00
CA THR A 1140 -52.60 38.49 27.26
C THR A 1140 -52.90 38.59 25.77
N PRO A 1141 -52.16 39.44 25.03
CA PRO A 1141 -52.29 39.50 23.57
C PRO A 1141 -52.05 38.13 22.94
N PRO A 1142 -52.69 37.83 21.78
CA PRO A 1142 -52.37 36.63 21.03
C PRO A 1142 -50.88 36.62 20.67
N ASN A 1143 -50.22 35.48 20.85
CA ASN A 1143 -48.82 35.31 20.47
C ASN A 1143 -48.74 35.12 18.96
N TRP A 1144 -48.64 36.24 18.23
CA TRP A 1144 -48.71 36.28 16.78
C TRP A 1144 -47.69 37.26 16.21
N TYR A 1145 -46.96 36.77 15.21
CA TYR A 1145 -46.03 37.55 14.41
C TYR A 1145 -46.52 37.56 12.95
N PRO A 1146 -46.79 38.75 12.39
CA PRO A 1146 -47.08 38.97 10.98
C PRO A 1146 -46.15 38.22 10.02
N ARG A 1147 -46.73 37.47 9.08
CA ARG A 1147 -46.02 36.80 7.98
C ARG A 1147 -46.79 37.00 6.67
N PRO A 1148 -46.12 37.06 5.51
CA PRO A 1148 -46.79 37.04 4.21
C PRO A 1148 -47.72 35.85 4.02
N TRP A 1149 -48.91 36.09 3.46
CA TRP A 1149 -49.89 35.04 3.17
C TRP A 1149 -50.23 34.16 4.38
N ARG A 1150 -50.11 34.72 5.58
CA ARG A 1150 -50.54 34.10 6.83
C ARG A 1150 -51.32 35.13 7.60
N ALA A 1151 -52.46 34.71 8.12
CA ALA A 1151 -53.33 35.57 8.89
C ALA A 1151 -53.79 34.85 10.15
N LEU A 1152 -54.07 35.63 11.18
CA LEU A 1152 -54.65 35.15 12.42
C LEU A 1152 -56.16 35.37 12.37
N HIS A 1153 -56.94 34.30 12.44
CA HIS A 1153 -58.39 34.34 12.44
C HIS A 1153 -58.96 34.04 13.83
N PHE A 1154 -59.95 34.81 14.26
CA PHE A 1154 -60.65 34.59 15.52
C PHE A 1154 -62.14 34.86 15.36
N ASP A 1155 -62.98 33.89 15.73
CA ASP A 1155 -64.43 34.06 15.89
C ASP A 1155 -64.80 33.88 17.37
N ARG A 1156 -65.33 34.94 17.98
CA ARG A 1156 -65.71 34.96 19.40
C ARG A 1156 -66.77 33.92 19.79
N SER A 1157 -67.58 33.46 18.83
CA SER A 1157 -68.66 32.50 19.09
C SER A 1157 -68.23 31.03 18.99
N VAL A 1158 -67.09 30.76 18.35
CA VAL A 1158 -66.64 29.40 18.05
C VAL A 1158 -65.28 29.10 18.68
N HIS A 1159 -64.37 30.08 18.67
CA HIS A 1159 -62.97 29.86 18.99
C HIS A 1159 -62.67 30.08 20.46
N ARG A 1160 -61.91 29.15 21.05
CA ARG A 1160 -61.29 29.32 22.37
C ARG A 1160 -60.01 30.15 22.31
N GLY A 1161 -59.34 30.17 21.15
CA GLY A 1161 -58.14 30.94 20.85
C GLY A 1161 -58.05 31.17 19.34
N ALA A 1162 -57.27 32.16 18.92
CA ALA A 1162 -57.14 32.46 17.51
C ALA A 1162 -56.38 31.36 16.76
N GLU A 1163 -56.72 31.15 15.49
CA GLU A 1163 -56.13 30.13 14.62
C GLU A 1163 -55.35 30.79 13.47
N THR A 1164 -54.23 30.18 13.08
CA THR A 1164 -53.48 30.62 11.90
C THR A 1164 -54.09 30.05 10.64
N ILE A 1165 -54.33 30.92 9.66
CA ILE A 1165 -54.92 30.59 8.37
C ILE A 1165 -54.03 31.11 7.24
N ILE A 1166 -54.16 30.49 6.07
CA ILE A 1166 -53.54 30.88 4.81
C ILE A 1166 -54.66 31.46 3.94
N PRO A 1167 -54.66 32.77 3.63
CA PRO A 1167 -55.61 33.33 2.67
C PRO A 1167 -55.55 32.58 1.33
N TYR A 1168 -56.70 32.31 0.73
CA TYR A 1168 -56.74 31.72 -0.61
C TYR A 1168 -56.29 32.74 -1.64
N GLY A 1169 -55.28 32.39 -2.44
CA GLY A 1169 -54.68 33.28 -3.42
C GLY A 1169 -55.63 33.64 -4.57
N PRO A 1170 -55.31 34.69 -5.35
CA PRO A 1170 -56.03 35.00 -6.58
C PRO A 1170 -55.93 33.82 -7.55
N SER A 1171 -57.08 33.38 -8.06
CA SER A 1171 -57.25 32.21 -8.92
C SER A 1171 -56.97 32.47 -10.40
#